data_AF-A0A8H4HFD8-F1
#
_entry.id   AF-A0A8H4HFD8-F1
#
_cell.length_a   1.000
_cell.length_b   1.000
_cell.length_c   1.000
_cell.angle_alpha   90.00
_cell.angle_beta   90.00
_cell.angle_gamma   90.00
#
_symmetry.space_group_name_H-M   'P 1'
#
loop_
_entity.id
_entity.type
_entity.pdbx_description
1 polymer ?
#
loop_
_entity_poly.entity_id
_entity_poly.type
_entity_poly.pdbx_seq_one_letter_code
_entity_poly.pdbx_strand_id
1 'polypeptide(L)'
;MKAATIICALLPLALAVPNAKRASGFVWFGSNESGAEFGETKLPGVLGTDYIWPSASTIKTLHDSGMNIFRVAFRMERLIPTKMTGTPDATYMNDLKATVNAITSLGAYAVIDPHNYGRYYGNIISSTDDFAAFWKTVAAQFASNDHVIFDTNNEYHEMDQTLVLNLNQAAINAIRAAGATSQYIFVEGNSWSGAWTWTTVNDNLKALTDPQDKIVYEMHQYLDSDGSGTSATCVSSTIGQERVQSATQWLKSNGKKGIIGEFAGGPNSVCQSAVTGMLDYLSANSDVWMGAAWWAAGPWWADYMFSMEPPTGTGYQNYLSLLKPYFVGGSGGNPPTTTTTTTTKPTTTTTTAGNPGGTGVAQHWGQCGGNGWQGPTTCASPYTCQKVNDWYSQCLYKPPPPSSTRQSPSHSAQPSVNPQTSPPQPSPAASSHPYTAPPPSAPHSAHSAPVADGWNSFLGAIRTRTILPGALLELSVCRVAVLNGAVYEWNAHAPLALKDGVSADELRAVREVEATITDAGKEALGRRERRGGAWCSMNKSGEDDMVELSLAAGIDSSQICMPSWNAVPRIMKYREKYHLNVVEIYELCYFCDQLTLPLSKMKHHLVIGTWTPPGRLYTVAFDDEALSLELVKKTEIPEGEPISWLTISHDKKTLYGAAMKKWNSFAINSPTDIVHQVSHPLAGHPLASSSESNTRAIFVLAAHKPPYNVYGAPFYNYAGYGNVFSVDPSDGRLVKNVQNYEYQENTGIHGMVFDPTETYLYSADLQANKIWTHRKDAQTGELILVDCLEAPSPDDHPRWVDIHPSGKYLYALMEAGNRLAVYVIDERRHVPVFTHITYPLLPAGVPPTNKYRGDVCFTTHSGEYLFATTRGTYGRPWTGYITAFKLGPNGNVERQLFIHPTSNSGGHSNAVSPCDFSDEWLALCDDQDGFVEIYRFKDETLARVARLDIPEKGFGMNAVWYD
;
A
#
# COMPACT_ATOMS: atom_id res chain seq x y z
N MET A 1 60.94 -2.66 38.38
CA MET A 1 59.99 -3.33 37.45
C MET A 1 58.62 -2.66 37.56
N LYS A 2 57.64 -3.08 36.76
CA LYS A 2 56.20 -2.75 36.86
C LYS A 2 55.66 -3.02 38.29
N ALA A 3 54.59 -2.42 38.80
CA ALA A 3 53.81 -1.21 38.45
C ALA A 3 52.79 -0.91 39.60
N ALA A 4 51.77 -0.10 39.34
CA ALA A 4 50.55 0.16 40.14
C ALA A 4 50.68 1.09 41.37
N THR A 5 50.27 2.36 41.17
CA THR A 5 49.74 3.24 42.21
C THR A 5 48.42 3.82 41.70
N ILE A 6 47.39 3.84 42.54
CA ILE A 6 46.05 4.37 42.22
C ILE A 6 46.07 5.91 42.30
N ILE A 7 45.45 6.59 41.34
CA ILE A 7 45.17 8.04 41.41
C ILE A 7 43.72 8.28 40.98
N CYS A 8 42.96 8.98 41.82
CA CYS A 8 41.61 9.42 41.51
C CYS A 8 41.63 10.58 40.50
N ALA A 9 40.82 10.51 39.45
CA ALA A 9 40.54 11.63 38.56
C ALA A 9 39.16 12.21 38.88
N LEU A 10 39.13 13.44 39.40
CA LEU A 10 37.89 14.21 39.56
C LEU A 10 37.44 14.72 38.17
N LEU A 11 36.22 14.40 37.77
CA LEU A 11 35.59 14.99 36.59
C LEU A 11 35.15 16.44 36.90
N PRO A 12 35.67 17.46 36.21
CA PRO A 12 35.11 18.80 36.29
C PRO A 12 33.80 18.88 35.49
N LEU A 13 32.75 19.48 36.06
CA LEU A 13 31.57 19.87 35.29
C LEU A 13 31.97 21.00 34.33
N ALA A 14 32.13 20.66 33.05
CA ALA A 14 32.25 21.65 31.99
C ALA A 14 30.87 22.29 31.74
N LEU A 15 30.64 23.48 32.30
CA LEU A 15 29.49 24.30 31.95
C LEU A 15 29.54 24.63 30.46
N ALA A 16 28.50 24.25 29.73
CA ALA A 16 28.42 24.50 28.30
C ALA A 16 28.33 26.01 28.00
N VAL A 17 29.41 26.57 27.45
CA VAL A 17 29.41 27.94 26.93
C VAL A 17 28.56 27.98 25.66
N PRO A 18 27.67 28.97 25.47
CA PRO A 18 26.92 29.11 24.23
C PRO A 18 27.87 29.32 23.04
N ASN A 19 27.93 28.35 22.13
CA ASN A 19 28.69 28.50 20.88
C ASN A 19 28.02 29.59 20.02
N ALA A 20 28.74 30.67 19.73
CA ALA A 20 28.36 31.59 18.67
C ALA A 20 28.34 30.82 17.33
N LYS A 21 27.23 30.89 16.58
CA LYS A 21 27.15 30.23 15.27
C LYS A 21 28.23 30.80 14.35
N ARG A 22 29.11 29.92 13.86
CA ARG A 22 30.01 30.24 12.73
C ARG A 22 29.17 30.51 11.48
N ALA A 23 29.75 31.24 10.53
CA ALA A 23 29.22 31.29 9.17
C ALA A 23 29.17 29.88 8.55
N SER A 24 28.26 29.69 7.60
CA SER A 24 28.06 28.43 6.87
C SER A 24 29.36 27.85 6.32
N GLY A 25 29.51 26.52 6.44
CA GLY A 25 30.63 25.77 5.89
C GLY A 25 30.41 25.27 4.45
N PHE A 26 29.25 25.53 3.86
CA PHE A 26 28.87 24.99 2.54
C PHE A 26 29.52 25.73 1.37
N VAL A 27 29.72 25.01 0.27
CA VAL A 27 30.10 25.53 -1.06
C VAL A 27 28.85 25.96 -1.84
N TRP A 28 27.73 25.27 -1.64
CA TRP A 28 26.48 25.49 -2.34
C TRP A 28 25.28 25.54 -1.39
N PHE A 29 24.34 26.46 -1.62
CA PHE A 29 23.02 26.45 -1.00
C PHE A 29 21.98 27.05 -1.95
N GLY A 30 20.82 26.39 -2.09
CA GLY A 30 19.82 26.87 -3.05
C GLY A 30 18.50 26.11 -3.08
N SER A 31 17.94 25.96 -4.28
CA SER A 31 16.62 25.36 -4.54
C SER A 31 16.62 24.53 -5.82
N ASN A 32 15.75 23.53 -5.87
CA ASN A 32 15.30 22.93 -7.13
C ASN A 32 14.35 23.91 -7.83
N GLU A 33 14.30 23.86 -9.16
CA GLU A 33 13.56 24.75 -10.05
C GLU A 33 12.75 23.88 -11.03
N SER A 34 11.52 23.56 -10.61
CA SER A 34 10.62 22.61 -11.26
C SER A 34 9.67 23.23 -12.27
N GLY A 35 9.17 22.37 -13.16
CA GLY A 35 8.09 22.64 -14.10
C GLY A 35 8.27 21.92 -15.45
N ALA A 36 9.50 21.62 -15.87
CA ALA A 36 9.79 21.05 -17.20
C ALA A 36 9.73 19.52 -17.20
N GLU A 37 9.88 18.89 -16.04
CA GLU A 37 9.59 17.49 -15.74
C GLU A 37 8.08 17.18 -15.68
N PHE A 38 7.24 18.17 -15.30
CA PHE A 38 5.80 18.00 -15.01
C PHE A 38 5.00 17.29 -16.12
N GLY A 39 3.88 16.66 -15.75
CA GLY A 39 2.98 16.02 -16.69
C GLY A 39 3.58 14.77 -17.35
N GLU A 40 4.26 13.92 -16.56
CA GLU A 40 5.03 12.75 -17.03
C GLU A 40 4.26 11.77 -17.93
N THR A 41 2.93 11.65 -17.75
CA THR A 41 2.08 10.81 -18.62
C THR A 41 1.78 11.43 -19.99
N LYS A 42 2.33 12.62 -20.27
CA LYS A 42 2.14 13.43 -21.49
C LYS A 42 3.49 13.69 -22.14
N LEU A 43 3.90 12.74 -22.98
CA LEU A 43 5.16 12.75 -23.72
C LEU A 43 4.88 12.82 -25.24
N PRO A 44 5.45 13.80 -25.97
CA PRO A 44 6.28 14.91 -25.48
C PRO A 44 5.49 15.94 -24.65
N GLY A 45 4.16 15.98 -24.77
CA GLY A 45 3.34 17.00 -24.12
C GLY A 45 3.47 18.39 -24.78
N VAL A 46 2.86 19.40 -24.18
CA VAL A 46 2.77 20.77 -24.71
C VAL A 46 3.21 21.79 -23.67
N LEU A 47 4.19 22.63 -24.03
CA LEU A 47 4.65 23.76 -23.22
C LEU A 47 3.49 24.71 -22.89
N GLY A 48 3.32 25.07 -21.62
CA GLY A 48 2.21 25.89 -21.15
C GLY A 48 0.88 25.14 -21.03
N THR A 49 0.88 23.80 -21.13
CA THR A 49 -0.27 22.95 -20.77
C THR A 49 0.14 21.76 -19.90
N ASP A 50 1.11 20.96 -20.34
CA ASP A 50 1.58 19.77 -19.60
C ASP A 50 2.84 20.06 -18.77
N TYR A 51 3.68 21.01 -19.20
CA TYR A 51 4.93 21.41 -18.55
C TYR A 51 5.25 22.91 -18.78
N ILE A 52 6.15 23.49 -18.00
CA ILE A 52 6.60 24.90 -18.10
C ILE A 52 8.07 25.05 -17.70
N TRP A 53 8.79 26.02 -18.27
CA TRP A 53 10.16 26.31 -17.84
C TRP A 53 10.21 27.26 -16.63
N PRO A 54 11.15 27.06 -15.67
CA PRO A 54 11.35 27.95 -14.53
C PRO A 54 11.60 29.41 -14.92
N SER A 55 11.16 30.33 -14.07
CA SER A 55 11.20 31.77 -14.38
C SER A 55 12.55 32.38 -14.00
N ALA A 56 13.27 32.94 -14.98
CA ALA A 56 14.54 33.64 -14.76
C ALA A 56 14.43 34.82 -13.77
N SER A 57 13.26 35.46 -13.62
CA SER A 57 13.06 36.50 -12.59
C SER A 57 12.84 35.92 -11.19
N THR A 58 12.24 34.73 -11.08
CA THR A 58 12.11 33.99 -9.82
C THR A 58 13.49 33.52 -9.36
N ILE A 59 14.23 32.82 -10.23
CA ILE A 59 15.61 32.38 -10.01
C ILE A 59 16.48 33.55 -9.56
N LYS A 60 16.40 34.70 -10.24
CA LYS A 60 17.14 35.91 -9.83
C LYS A 60 16.72 36.40 -8.44
N THR A 61 15.42 36.35 -8.09
CA THR A 61 14.92 36.77 -6.77
C THR A 61 15.43 35.85 -5.64
N LEU A 62 15.56 34.55 -5.90
CA LEU A 62 16.18 33.59 -4.97
C LEU A 62 17.70 33.78 -4.87
N HIS A 63 18.37 34.00 -6.00
CA HIS A 63 19.79 34.33 -6.06
C HIS A 63 20.14 35.63 -5.30
N ASP A 64 19.39 36.70 -5.54
CA ASP A 64 19.54 37.99 -4.84
C ASP A 64 19.27 37.88 -3.34
N SER A 65 18.65 36.79 -2.87
CA SER A 65 18.48 36.49 -1.44
C SER A 65 19.70 35.80 -0.80
N GLY A 66 20.63 35.28 -1.62
CA GLY A 66 21.89 34.63 -1.25
C GLY A 66 22.05 33.16 -1.70
N MET A 67 21.14 32.62 -2.52
CA MET A 67 21.27 31.27 -3.09
C MET A 67 22.26 31.24 -4.27
N ASN A 68 23.07 30.18 -4.38
CA ASN A 68 24.12 30.07 -5.41
C ASN A 68 24.12 28.75 -6.21
N ILE A 69 23.14 27.89 -6.03
CA ILE A 69 22.92 26.67 -6.83
C ILE A 69 21.43 26.51 -7.16
N PHE A 70 21.13 26.03 -8.36
CA PHE A 70 19.77 25.74 -8.80
C PHE A 70 19.75 24.42 -9.57
N ARG A 71 18.91 23.45 -9.15
CA ARG A 71 18.77 22.14 -9.83
C ARG A 71 17.53 22.14 -10.70
N VAL A 72 17.72 21.92 -12.00
CA VAL A 72 16.69 22.13 -13.04
C VAL A 72 16.24 20.77 -13.57
N ALA A 73 15.09 20.31 -13.07
CA ALA A 73 14.46 19.05 -13.44
C ALA A 73 13.88 19.08 -14.86
N PHE A 74 14.14 18.05 -15.66
CA PHE A 74 13.60 17.93 -17.03
C PHE A 74 13.39 16.46 -17.45
N ARG A 75 12.47 16.17 -18.38
CA ARG A 75 12.32 14.80 -18.92
C ARG A 75 13.31 14.46 -20.03
N MET A 76 14.01 13.33 -19.88
CA MET A 76 14.82 12.69 -20.93
C MET A 76 14.00 12.44 -22.20
N GLU A 77 12.75 12.00 -22.07
CA GLU A 77 11.88 11.68 -23.21
C GLU A 77 11.40 12.91 -24.00
N ARG A 78 11.51 14.11 -23.41
CA ARG A 78 11.30 15.40 -24.09
C ARG A 78 12.60 15.92 -24.69
N LEU A 79 13.72 15.82 -23.95
CA LEU A 79 15.02 16.31 -24.41
C LEU A 79 15.56 15.49 -25.60
N ILE A 80 15.48 14.16 -25.54
CA ILE A 80 15.85 13.24 -26.62
C ILE A 80 14.72 12.20 -26.78
N PRO A 81 13.76 12.42 -27.71
CA PRO A 81 12.59 11.55 -27.85
C PRO A 81 12.88 10.23 -28.60
N THR A 82 11.95 9.27 -28.50
CA THR A 82 11.95 7.93 -29.12
C THR A 82 13.03 6.96 -28.60
N LYS A 83 14.29 7.37 -28.52
CA LYS A 83 15.40 6.57 -27.97
C LYS A 83 16.53 7.46 -27.45
N MET A 84 17.23 7.01 -26.41
CA MET A 84 18.40 7.72 -25.83
C MET A 84 19.55 7.94 -26.82
N THR A 85 19.74 7.04 -27.80
CA THR A 85 20.65 7.21 -28.96
C THR A 85 20.03 8.06 -30.11
N GLY A 86 19.10 8.95 -29.78
CA GLY A 86 18.37 9.81 -30.71
C GLY A 86 19.05 11.16 -30.97
N THR A 87 18.39 12.00 -31.75
CA THR A 87 18.71 13.43 -31.86
C THR A 87 17.88 14.20 -30.85
N PRO A 88 18.44 15.19 -30.11
CA PRO A 88 17.64 16.00 -29.20
C PRO A 88 16.52 16.78 -29.90
N ASP A 89 15.42 17.02 -29.20
CA ASP A 89 14.46 18.04 -29.67
C ASP A 89 15.11 19.42 -29.60
N ALA A 90 15.11 20.13 -30.72
CA ALA A 90 15.81 21.41 -30.84
C ALA A 90 15.15 22.54 -30.04
N THR A 91 13.85 22.45 -29.76
CA THR A 91 13.12 23.45 -28.96
C THR A 91 13.44 23.24 -27.49
N TYR A 92 13.17 22.03 -26.99
CA TYR A 92 13.35 21.67 -25.59
C TYR A 92 14.82 21.78 -25.13
N MET A 93 15.77 21.42 -26.01
CA MET A 93 17.21 21.63 -25.76
C MET A 93 17.60 23.11 -25.71
N ASN A 94 16.97 23.98 -26.51
CA ASN A 94 17.24 25.42 -26.48
C ASN A 94 16.64 26.10 -25.26
N ASP A 95 15.46 25.67 -24.81
CA ASP A 95 14.84 26.18 -23.58
C ASP A 95 15.60 25.75 -22.32
N LEU A 96 16.08 24.50 -22.27
CA LEU A 96 16.99 24.02 -21.21
C LEU A 96 18.26 24.89 -21.16
N LYS A 97 18.87 25.14 -22.34
CA LYS A 97 20.01 26.07 -22.46
C LYS A 97 19.67 27.49 -22.00
N ALA A 98 18.49 28.01 -22.33
CA ALA A 98 18.08 29.35 -21.89
C ALA A 98 17.99 29.44 -20.36
N THR A 99 17.39 28.42 -19.72
CA THR A 99 17.26 28.32 -18.26
C THR A 99 18.63 28.19 -17.57
N VAL A 100 19.48 27.26 -18.04
CA VAL A 100 20.85 27.07 -17.54
C VAL A 100 21.72 28.32 -17.73
N ASN A 101 21.62 28.97 -18.89
CA ASN A 101 22.38 30.21 -19.15
C ASN A 101 21.87 31.38 -18.30
N ALA A 102 20.57 31.46 -17.99
CA ALA A 102 20.03 32.47 -17.08
C ALA A 102 20.57 32.31 -15.66
N ILE A 103 20.66 31.08 -15.14
CA ILE A 103 21.28 30.76 -13.85
C ILE A 103 22.77 31.10 -13.86
N THR A 104 23.53 30.54 -14.81
CA THR A 104 25.00 30.66 -14.82
C THR A 104 25.49 32.07 -15.16
N SER A 105 24.69 32.89 -15.86
CA SER A 105 24.98 34.32 -16.07
C SER A 105 24.89 35.17 -14.79
N LEU A 106 24.30 34.66 -13.70
CA LEU A 106 24.34 35.30 -12.38
C LEU A 106 25.62 34.95 -11.61
N GLY A 107 26.40 33.96 -12.08
CA GLY A 107 27.50 33.35 -11.33
C GLY A 107 27.07 32.21 -10.40
N ALA A 108 25.78 31.86 -10.38
CA ALA A 108 25.27 30.67 -9.70
C ALA A 108 25.59 29.38 -10.48
N TYR A 109 25.51 28.24 -9.81
CA TYR A 109 25.64 26.92 -10.42
C TYR A 109 24.29 26.39 -10.90
N ALA A 110 24.26 25.73 -12.05
CA ALA A 110 23.07 25.06 -12.59
C ALA A 110 23.30 23.54 -12.64
N VAL A 111 22.55 22.78 -11.83
CA VAL A 111 22.51 21.31 -11.95
C VAL A 111 21.49 20.95 -13.03
N ILE A 112 21.93 20.12 -13.98
CA ILE A 112 21.12 19.59 -15.07
C ILE A 112 20.65 18.20 -14.65
N ASP A 113 19.38 18.08 -14.24
CA ASP A 113 18.74 16.87 -13.73
C ASP A 113 17.77 16.26 -14.77
N PRO A 114 18.09 15.09 -15.35
CA PRO A 114 17.13 14.26 -16.04
C PRO A 114 16.25 13.55 -15.01
N HIS A 115 15.09 14.15 -14.73
CA HIS A 115 14.18 13.79 -13.65
C HIS A 115 13.34 12.55 -14.03
N ASN A 116 14.01 11.40 -14.02
CA ASN A 116 13.61 10.23 -14.79
C ASN A 116 13.64 8.88 -14.06
N TYR A 117 14.00 8.84 -12.77
CA TYR A 117 13.81 7.66 -11.92
C TYR A 117 14.56 6.40 -12.41
N GLY A 118 15.71 6.58 -13.07
CA GLY A 118 16.45 5.50 -13.74
C GLY A 118 15.71 4.83 -14.90
N ARG A 119 14.67 5.49 -15.44
CA ARG A 119 13.70 4.95 -16.40
C ARG A 119 13.54 5.86 -17.63
N TYR A 120 13.24 5.27 -18.77
CA TYR A 120 13.02 5.99 -20.04
C TYR A 120 11.79 5.40 -20.75
N TYR A 121 10.77 6.23 -20.99
CA TYR A 121 9.40 5.79 -21.31
C TYR A 121 8.89 4.71 -20.33
N GLY A 122 9.12 4.93 -19.03
CA GLY A 122 8.72 4.02 -17.94
C GLY A 122 9.50 2.70 -17.83
N ASN A 123 10.37 2.38 -18.78
CA ASN A 123 11.19 1.16 -18.75
C ASN A 123 12.52 1.44 -18.03
N ILE A 124 12.98 0.52 -17.17
CA ILE A 124 14.30 0.62 -16.53
C ILE A 124 15.40 0.73 -17.59
N ILE A 125 16.31 1.69 -17.41
CA ILE A 125 17.46 1.90 -18.29
C ILE A 125 18.46 0.76 -18.07
N SER A 126 18.34 -0.32 -18.84
CA SER A 126 19.20 -1.51 -18.75
C SER A 126 20.44 -1.45 -19.65
N SER A 127 20.56 -0.44 -20.51
CA SER A 127 21.64 -0.27 -21.49
C SER A 127 22.56 0.87 -21.07
N THR A 128 23.76 0.53 -20.58
CA THR A 128 24.82 1.50 -20.27
C THR A 128 25.26 2.29 -21.51
N ASP A 129 25.22 1.67 -22.68
CA ASP A 129 25.73 2.25 -23.93
C ASP A 129 24.74 3.28 -24.49
N ASP A 130 23.44 3.02 -24.41
CA ASP A 130 22.41 4.01 -24.75
C ASP A 130 22.40 5.18 -23.76
N PHE A 131 22.58 4.91 -22.45
CA PHE A 131 22.67 5.94 -21.42
C PHE A 131 23.94 6.81 -21.59
N ALA A 132 25.07 6.19 -21.92
CA ALA A 132 26.29 6.90 -22.30
C ALA A 132 26.12 7.73 -23.58
N ALA A 133 25.34 7.26 -24.56
CA ALA A 133 25.05 8.04 -25.76
C ALA A 133 24.16 9.26 -25.49
N PHE A 134 23.15 9.13 -24.61
CA PHE A 134 22.39 10.27 -24.08
C PHE A 134 23.34 11.26 -23.41
N TRP A 135 24.13 10.81 -22.44
CA TRP A 135 24.99 11.67 -21.63
C TRP A 135 26.07 12.39 -22.45
N LYS A 136 26.67 11.70 -23.42
CA LYS A 136 27.62 12.32 -24.35
C LYS A 136 26.96 13.42 -25.21
N THR A 137 25.70 13.22 -25.59
CA THR A 137 24.93 14.17 -26.41
C THR A 137 24.54 15.42 -25.62
N VAL A 138 24.13 15.26 -24.35
CA VAL A 138 23.76 16.36 -23.45
C VAL A 138 25.01 17.13 -22.98
N ALA A 139 26.03 16.45 -22.46
CA ALA A 139 27.22 17.10 -21.93
C ALA A 139 27.98 17.94 -22.97
N ALA A 140 28.00 17.49 -24.24
CA ALA A 140 28.58 18.25 -25.34
C ALA A 140 27.93 19.62 -25.59
N GLN A 141 26.71 19.85 -25.10
CA GLN A 141 26.01 21.14 -25.19
C GLN A 141 26.46 22.17 -24.14
N PHE A 142 27.10 21.70 -23.06
CA PHE A 142 27.41 22.47 -21.86
C PHE A 142 28.89 22.39 -21.44
N ALA A 143 29.71 21.61 -22.15
CA ALA A 143 31.10 21.29 -21.80
C ALA A 143 32.03 22.50 -21.54
N SER A 144 31.72 23.67 -22.10
CA SER A 144 32.48 24.92 -21.89
C SER A 144 31.86 25.87 -20.86
N ASN A 145 30.87 25.43 -20.08
CA ASN A 145 30.27 26.21 -18.99
C ASN A 145 30.67 25.58 -17.64
N ASP A 146 31.63 26.20 -16.96
CA ASP A 146 32.21 25.69 -15.70
C ASP A 146 31.27 25.82 -14.49
N HIS A 147 30.15 26.55 -14.64
CA HIS A 147 29.07 26.65 -13.64
C HIS A 147 27.97 25.60 -13.83
N VAL A 148 28.06 24.75 -14.86
CA VAL A 148 27.17 23.60 -15.00
C VAL A 148 27.63 22.45 -14.10
N ILE A 149 26.67 21.74 -13.53
CA ILE A 149 26.82 20.48 -12.84
C ILE A 149 25.90 19.47 -13.54
N PHE A 150 26.34 18.22 -13.70
CA PHE A 150 25.51 17.16 -14.28
C PHE A 150 25.10 16.19 -13.18
N ASP A 151 23.80 16.10 -12.90
CA ASP A 151 23.21 14.99 -12.16
C ASP A 151 22.95 13.84 -13.14
N THR A 152 23.34 12.61 -12.81
CA THR A 152 23.17 11.46 -13.72
C THR A 152 21.70 11.09 -14.00
N ASN A 153 20.82 11.17 -12.99
CA ASN A 153 19.40 10.86 -13.04
C ASN A 153 18.79 11.00 -11.64
N ASN A 154 17.69 11.74 -11.51
CA ASN A 154 16.89 11.74 -10.29
C ASN A 154 16.52 10.32 -9.84
N GLU A 155 16.84 9.99 -8.59
CA GLU A 155 16.24 8.92 -7.78
C GLU A 155 16.09 7.57 -8.49
N TYR A 156 17.21 6.88 -8.71
CA TYR A 156 17.15 5.46 -9.07
C TYR A 156 16.37 4.70 -7.97
N HIS A 157 15.45 3.83 -8.37
CA HIS A 157 14.61 3.08 -7.44
C HIS A 157 14.14 1.75 -8.04
N GLU A 158 13.83 0.75 -7.21
CA GLU A 158 13.42 -0.60 -7.61
C GLU A 158 14.24 -1.19 -8.79
N MET A 159 15.55 -0.95 -8.77
CA MET A 159 16.52 -1.39 -9.79
C MET A 159 17.59 -2.32 -9.19
N ASP A 160 18.27 -3.08 -10.04
CA ASP A 160 19.46 -3.83 -9.61
C ASP A 160 20.59 -2.88 -9.19
N GLN A 161 21.23 -3.18 -8.06
CA GLN A 161 22.24 -2.30 -7.47
C GLN A 161 23.54 -2.24 -8.26
N THR A 162 23.87 -3.28 -9.03
CA THR A 162 25.04 -3.29 -9.93
C THR A 162 24.73 -2.50 -11.20
N LEU A 163 23.49 -2.56 -11.70
CA LEU A 163 23.02 -1.70 -12.80
C LEU A 163 23.11 -0.21 -12.42
N VAL A 164 22.62 0.20 -11.24
CA VAL A 164 22.70 1.62 -10.81
C VAL A 164 24.15 2.12 -10.73
N LEU A 165 25.08 1.31 -10.21
CA LEU A 165 26.52 1.59 -10.24
C LEU A 165 27.05 1.75 -11.67
N ASN A 166 26.67 0.84 -12.57
CA ASN A 166 27.14 0.83 -13.96
C ASN A 166 26.58 2.01 -14.77
N LEU A 167 25.33 2.43 -14.53
CA LEU A 167 24.72 3.61 -15.17
C LEU A 167 25.42 4.91 -14.74
N ASN A 168 25.65 5.08 -13.43
CA ASN A 168 26.43 6.21 -12.91
C ASN A 168 27.84 6.27 -13.54
N GLN A 169 28.55 5.14 -13.59
CA GLN A 169 29.89 5.10 -14.20
C GLN A 169 29.85 5.35 -15.72
N ALA A 170 28.81 4.88 -16.42
CA ALA A 170 28.61 5.13 -17.85
C ALA A 170 28.33 6.62 -18.13
N ALA A 171 27.51 7.28 -17.29
CA ALA A 171 27.28 8.72 -17.35
C ALA A 171 28.57 9.51 -17.14
N ILE A 172 29.34 9.23 -16.08
CA ILE A 172 30.64 9.88 -15.83
C ILE A 172 31.56 9.73 -17.04
N ASN A 173 31.74 8.51 -17.54
CA ASN A 173 32.61 8.22 -18.67
C ASN A 173 32.17 8.99 -19.92
N ALA A 174 30.87 9.08 -20.19
CA ALA A 174 30.30 9.79 -21.33
C ALA A 174 30.43 11.31 -21.23
N ILE A 175 30.17 11.89 -20.04
CA ILE A 175 30.30 13.33 -19.76
C ILE A 175 31.77 13.75 -19.98
N ARG A 176 32.73 13.03 -19.40
CA ARG A 176 34.16 13.33 -19.61
C ARG A 176 34.60 13.10 -21.06
N ALA A 177 34.09 12.07 -21.74
CA ALA A 177 34.35 11.82 -23.16
C ALA A 177 33.65 12.80 -24.13
N ALA A 178 32.73 13.64 -23.65
CA ALA A 178 32.18 14.77 -24.39
C ALA A 178 33.06 16.04 -24.29
N GLY A 179 34.14 16.01 -23.51
CA GLY A 179 35.00 17.16 -23.24
C GLY A 179 34.60 18.00 -22.03
N ALA A 180 33.54 17.61 -21.30
CA ALA A 180 33.06 18.31 -20.12
C ALA A 180 33.89 17.91 -18.87
N THR A 181 35.05 18.55 -18.70
CA THR A 181 36.05 18.21 -17.67
C THR A 181 36.12 19.19 -16.49
N SER A 182 35.56 20.40 -16.63
CA SER A 182 35.55 21.40 -15.56
C SER A 182 34.41 21.18 -14.55
N GLN A 183 33.29 20.62 -15.01
CA GLN A 183 32.03 20.47 -14.27
C GLN A 183 32.12 19.41 -13.15
N TYR A 184 31.34 19.61 -12.09
CA TYR A 184 31.03 18.54 -11.14
C TYR A 184 30.03 17.55 -11.74
N ILE A 185 30.09 16.31 -11.28
CA ILE A 185 29.10 15.28 -11.58
C ILE A 185 28.49 14.84 -10.26
N PHE A 186 27.18 15.04 -10.14
CA PHE A 186 26.37 14.56 -9.04
C PHE A 186 25.92 13.14 -9.37
N VAL A 187 26.17 12.20 -8.46
CA VAL A 187 25.87 10.77 -8.65
C VAL A 187 24.82 10.34 -7.64
N GLU A 188 23.77 9.72 -8.15
CA GLU A 188 22.61 9.33 -7.35
C GLU A 188 22.55 7.81 -7.15
N GLY A 189 21.96 7.41 -6.02
CA GLY A 189 21.82 6.03 -5.61
C GLY A 189 20.42 5.46 -5.79
N ASN A 190 20.33 4.15 -5.58
CA ASN A 190 19.09 3.40 -5.56
C ASN A 190 18.28 3.72 -4.28
N SER A 191 17.03 3.27 -4.24
CA SER A 191 16.08 3.58 -3.15
C SER A 191 15.93 5.10 -2.95
N TRP A 192 15.64 5.81 -4.04
CA TRP A 192 15.34 7.25 -4.08
C TRP A 192 16.49 8.11 -3.53
N SER A 193 17.72 7.66 -3.79
CA SER A 193 18.99 8.21 -3.30
C SER A 193 19.02 8.61 -1.81
N GLY A 194 18.17 8.00 -0.98
CA GLY A 194 17.89 8.50 0.37
C GLY A 194 19.10 8.48 1.30
N ALA A 195 19.42 9.60 1.96
CA ALA A 195 20.58 9.67 2.87
C ALA A 195 20.44 8.68 4.06
N TRP A 196 19.23 8.55 4.60
CA TRP A 196 18.90 7.60 5.67
C TRP A 196 19.02 6.12 5.30
N THR A 197 18.79 5.77 4.03
CA THR A 197 18.88 4.40 3.49
C THR A 197 20.25 4.11 2.84
N TRP A 198 21.07 5.14 2.61
CA TRP A 198 22.31 5.08 1.83
C TRP A 198 23.23 3.92 2.22
N THR A 199 23.54 3.75 3.50
CA THR A 199 24.45 2.71 4.00
C THR A 199 23.88 1.29 3.90
N THR A 200 22.58 1.14 3.67
CA THR A 200 21.89 -0.15 3.55
C THR A 200 21.94 -0.67 2.11
N VAL A 201 21.95 0.23 1.12
CA VAL A 201 21.75 -0.11 -0.30
C VAL A 201 22.92 0.36 -1.18
N ASN A 202 23.37 1.60 -1.01
CA ASN A 202 24.25 2.31 -1.94
C ASN A 202 25.76 2.19 -1.62
N ASP A 203 26.13 1.27 -0.73
CA ASP A 203 27.53 1.07 -0.33
C ASP A 203 28.45 0.68 -1.51
N ASN A 204 27.94 0.06 -2.58
CA ASN A 204 28.77 -0.26 -3.75
C ASN A 204 29.21 0.99 -4.54
N LEU A 205 28.50 2.12 -4.42
CA LEU A 205 28.77 3.33 -5.20
C LEU A 205 30.11 3.99 -4.87
N LYS A 206 30.75 3.65 -3.74
CA LYS A 206 32.14 4.11 -3.44
C LYS A 206 33.16 3.71 -4.51
N ALA A 207 32.84 2.71 -5.34
CA ALA A 207 33.65 2.23 -6.45
C ALA A 207 33.60 3.15 -7.69
N LEU A 208 32.72 4.16 -7.73
CA LEU A 208 32.67 5.13 -8.82
C LEU A 208 33.97 5.94 -8.91
N THR A 209 34.43 6.16 -10.15
CA THR A 209 35.68 6.83 -10.50
C THR A 209 35.47 7.91 -11.56
N ASP A 210 36.15 9.05 -11.40
CA ASP A 210 36.15 10.16 -12.35
C ASP A 210 37.60 10.62 -12.55
N PRO A 211 38.12 10.70 -13.80
CA PRO A 211 39.47 11.18 -14.05
C PRO A 211 39.69 12.66 -13.68
N GLN A 212 38.65 13.41 -13.31
CA GLN A 212 38.73 14.79 -12.83
C GLN A 212 38.54 14.94 -11.30
N ASP A 213 38.29 13.84 -10.58
CA ASP A 213 38.03 13.81 -9.12
C ASP A 213 36.95 14.79 -8.64
N LYS A 214 35.83 14.89 -9.39
CA LYS A 214 34.71 15.82 -9.13
C LYS A 214 33.37 15.11 -9.01
N ILE A 215 33.37 13.89 -8.47
CA ILE A 215 32.15 13.19 -8.05
C ILE A 215 31.66 13.78 -6.72
N VAL A 216 30.38 14.12 -6.65
CA VAL A 216 29.67 14.39 -5.40
C VAL A 216 28.48 13.43 -5.33
N TYR A 217 28.29 12.77 -4.20
CA TYR A 217 27.18 11.84 -4.02
C TYR A 217 25.95 12.65 -3.59
N GLU A 218 25.00 12.78 -4.51
CA GLU A 218 23.75 13.49 -4.28
C GLU A 218 22.78 12.56 -3.59
N MET A 219 22.21 13.02 -2.48
CA MET A 219 21.31 12.24 -1.63
C MET A 219 20.09 13.07 -1.28
N HIS A 220 18.91 12.46 -1.24
CA HIS A 220 17.68 13.17 -0.90
C HIS A 220 17.29 12.91 0.55
N GLN A 221 16.67 13.90 1.21
CA GLN A 221 16.19 13.72 2.57
C GLN A 221 14.98 14.57 2.95
N TYR A 222 13.80 13.96 2.85
CA TYR A 222 12.59 14.43 3.52
C TYR A 222 12.48 13.92 4.96
N LEU A 223 11.52 14.49 5.70
CA LEU A 223 11.47 14.49 7.17
C LEU A 223 10.18 13.87 7.74
N ASP A 224 9.25 13.50 6.87
CA ASP A 224 8.01 12.77 7.13
C ASP A 224 8.25 11.26 7.36
N SER A 225 7.22 10.51 7.76
CA SER A 225 7.33 9.14 8.28
C SER A 225 8.11 8.17 7.40
N ASP A 226 7.81 8.17 6.10
CA ASP A 226 8.43 7.31 5.09
C ASP A 226 9.54 8.02 4.30
N GLY A 227 9.83 9.29 4.60
CA GLY A 227 10.85 10.07 3.91
C GLY A 227 10.53 10.39 2.44
N SER A 228 9.25 10.31 2.04
CA SER A 228 8.78 10.54 0.67
C SER A 228 8.60 12.01 0.29
N GLY A 229 8.54 12.93 1.26
CA GLY A 229 8.22 14.33 0.99
C GLY A 229 6.74 14.57 0.62
N THR A 230 5.86 13.59 0.85
CA THR A 230 4.43 13.72 0.56
C THR A 230 3.62 14.35 1.71
N SER A 231 4.22 14.52 2.89
CA SER A 231 3.55 15.05 4.08
C SER A 231 4.20 16.31 4.68
N ALA A 232 3.37 17.26 5.08
CA ALA A 232 3.80 18.46 5.81
C ALA A 232 4.24 18.18 7.26
N THR A 233 4.09 16.95 7.76
CA THR A 233 4.36 16.58 9.15
C THR A 233 5.67 15.82 9.28
N CYS A 234 6.61 16.38 10.04
CA CYS A 234 7.92 15.76 10.29
C CYS A 234 7.89 14.90 11.56
N VAL A 235 8.55 13.73 11.54
CA VAL A 235 8.48 12.71 12.60
C VAL A 235 8.86 13.24 13.99
N SER A 236 9.88 14.08 14.06
CA SER A 236 10.34 14.72 15.30
C SER A 236 11.06 16.02 14.98
N SER A 237 11.40 16.82 16.00
CA SER A 237 12.26 18.01 15.85
C SER A 237 13.74 17.70 15.59
N THR A 238 14.12 16.42 15.54
CA THR A 238 15.52 15.94 15.37
C THR A 238 15.72 15.01 14.18
N ILE A 239 14.64 14.49 13.58
CA ILE A 239 14.68 13.42 12.57
C ILE A 239 15.61 13.70 11.39
N GLY A 240 15.71 14.96 10.93
CA GLY A 240 16.60 15.32 9.83
C GLY A 240 18.07 15.12 10.17
N GLN A 241 18.49 15.49 11.39
CA GLN A 241 19.85 15.20 11.85
C GLN A 241 20.08 13.69 11.98
N GLU A 242 19.13 12.95 12.56
CA GLU A 242 19.24 11.49 12.74
C GLU A 242 19.40 10.76 11.40
N ARG A 243 18.62 11.17 10.39
CA ARG A 243 18.59 10.56 9.05
C ARG A 243 19.89 10.74 8.26
N VAL A 244 20.59 11.88 8.38
CA VAL A 244 21.85 12.10 7.64
C VAL A 244 23.12 11.54 8.32
N GLN A 245 23.04 11.04 9.57
CA GLN A 245 24.22 10.58 10.33
C GLN A 245 24.97 9.42 9.68
N SER A 246 24.25 8.40 9.19
CA SER A 246 24.84 7.21 8.56
C SER A 246 25.56 7.56 7.25
N ALA A 247 24.91 8.32 6.37
CA ALA A 247 25.51 8.88 5.15
C ALA A 247 26.74 9.73 5.47
N THR A 248 26.67 10.62 6.47
CA THR A 248 27.80 11.47 6.89
C THR A 248 29.03 10.63 7.28
N GLN A 249 28.82 9.57 8.07
CA GLN A 249 29.91 8.68 8.46
C GLN A 249 30.44 7.87 7.27
N TRP A 250 29.57 7.43 6.36
CA TRP A 250 29.97 6.71 5.13
C TRP A 250 30.82 7.57 4.20
N LEU A 251 30.44 8.83 3.98
CA LEU A 251 31.23 9.78 3.19
C LEU A 251 32.64 9.96 3.80
N LYS A 252 32.72 10.15 5.12
CA LYS A 252 33.99 10.28 5.86
C LYS A 252 34.86 9.03 5.78
N SER A 253 34.27 7.85 6.02
CA SER A 253 34.98 6.57 5.97
C SER A 253 35.49 6.20 4.57
N ASN A 254 34.85 6.68 3.51
CA ASN A 254 35.21 6.39 2.12
C ASN A 254 35.93 7.56 1.39
N GLY A 255 36.23 8.66 2.10
CA GLY A 255 36.90 9.83 1.54
C GLY A 255 36.10 10.56 0.44
N LYS A 256 34.77 10.53 0.50
CA LYS A 256 33.87 11.06 -0.54
C LYS A 256 33.25 12.41 -0.12
N LYS A 257 32.69 13.12 -1.08
CA LYS A 257 31.90 14.36 -0.89
C LYS A 257 30.43 14.10 -1.18
N GLY A 258 29.53 14.74 -0.43
CA GLY A 258 28.09 14.62 -0.65
C GLY A 258 27.38 15.97 -0.74
N ILE A 259 26.18 15.97 -1.29
CA ILE A 259 25.24 17.11 -1.29
C ILE A 259 23.84 16.56 -0.97
N ILE A 260 23.02 17.35 -0.27
CA ILE A 260 21.59 17.05 -0.15
C ILE A 260 20.86 17.72 -1.33
N GLY A 261 20.58 16.95 -2.39
CA GLY A 261 19.98 17.46 -3.63
C GLY A 261 18.56 17.97 -3.45
N GLU A 262 17.80 17.26 -2.62
CA GLU A 262 16.44 17.61 -2.23
C GLU A 262 16.25 17.45 -0.71
N PHE A 263 15.67 18.48 -0.10
CA PHE A 263 15.08 18.39 1.24
C PHE A 263 13.94 19.39 1.39
N ALA A 264 13.00 19.09 2.28
CA ALA A 264 11.93 20.01 2.66
C ALA A 264 11.35 19.70 4.04
N GLY A 265 10.45 20.56 4.50
CA GLY A 265 9.63 20.37 5.69
C GLY A 265 8.43 21.30 5.66
N GLY A 266 7.32 20.89 6.28
CA GLY A 266 6.09 21.68 6.28
C GLY A 266 6.16 22.94 7.16
N PRO A 267 5.24 23.91 7.00
CA PRO A 267 5.26 25.20 7.70
C PRO A 267 4.82 25.08 9.18
N ASN A 268 5.56 24.32 9.98
CA ASN A 268 5.32 24.11 11.41
C ASN A 268 6.63 24.03 12.21
N SER A 269 6.55 24.28 13.52
CA SER A 269 7.72 24.40 14.40
C SER A 269 8.53 23.09 14.55
N VAL A 270 7.91 21.93 14.41
CA VAL A 270 8.59 20.62 14.46
C VAL A 270 9.48 20.46 13.23
N CYS A 271 8.91 20.65 12.03
CA CYS A 271 9.66 20.64 10.77
C CYS A 271 10.72 21.74 10.68
N GLN A 272 10.44 22.94 11.18
CA GLN A 272 11.43 24.04 11.21
C GLN A 272 12.63 23.70 12.11
N SER A 273 12.38 23.04 13.25
CA SER A 273 13.44 22.52 14.12
C SER A 273 14.22 21.38 13.47
N ALA A 274 13.53 20.45 12.81
CA ALA A 274 14.16 19.30 12.15
C ALA A 274 15.06 19.71 10.97
N VAL A 275 14.61 20.64 10.13
CA VAL A 275 15.41 21.23 9.04
C VAL A 275 16.62 21.96 9.59
N THR A 276 16.45 22.86 10.57
CA THR A 276 17.58 23.64 11.09
C THR A 276 18.59 22.79 11.87
N GLY A 277 18.13 21.76 12.59
CA GLY A 277 19.01 20.76 13.22
C GLY A 277 19.79 19.91 12.21
N MET A 278 19.15 19.54 11.09
CA MET A 278 19.81 18.86 9.98
C MET A 278 20.89 19.75 9.35
N LEU A 279 20.55 20.99 9.00
CA LEU A 279 21.47 21.93 8.36
C LEU A 279 22.62 22.36 9.28
N ASP A 280 22.38 22.52 10.59
CA ASP A 280 23.44 22.73 11.60
C ASP A 280 24.41 21.54 11.65
N TYR A 281 23.90 20.30 11.61
CA TYR A 281 24.75 19.10 11.61
C TYR A 281 25.51 18.92 10.29
N LEU A 282 24.87 19.14 9.14
CA LEU A 282 25.50 19.09 7.82
C LEU A 282 26.60 20.16 7.71
N SER A 283 26.35 21.40 8.14
CA SER A 283 27.35 22.48 8.13
C SER A 283 28.48 22.26 9.17
N ALA A 284 28.23 21.51 10.24
CA ALA A 284 29.29 21.07 11.17
C ALA A 284 30.16 19.94 10.59
N ASN A 285 29.69 19.28 9.51
CA ASN A 285 30.37 18.20 8.79
C ASN A 285 30.66 18.58 7.32
N SER A 286 30.92 19.87 7.05
CA SER A 286 31.24 20.37 5.71
C SER A 286 32.62 19.95 5.19
N ASP A 287 33.39 19.19 5.99
CA ASP A 287 34.52 18.40 5.50
C ASP A 287 34.09 17.31 4.50
N VAL A 288 32.82 16.89 4.50
CA VAL A 288 32.23 16.01 3.48
C VAL A 288 30.99 16.58 2.79
N TRP A 289 30.15 17.36 3.48
CA TRP A 289 28.94 17.94 2.88
C TRP A 289 29.21 19.28 2.19
N MET A 290 29.02 19.31 0.88
CA MET A 290 29.28 20.49 0.05
C MET A 290 28.10 21.48 0.03
N GLY A 291 26.88 21.04 0.35
CA GLY A 291 25.71 21.91 0.31
C GLY A 291 24.36 21.21 0.52
N ALA A 292 23.29 21.97 0.30
CA ALA A 292 21.93 21.47 0.20
C ALA A 292 21.06 22.33 -0.74
N ALA A 293 20.10 21.73 -1.44
CA ALA A 293 19.09 22.43 -2.23
C ALA A 293 17.66 22.03 -1.80
N TRP A 294 16.81 23.03 -1.62
CA TRP A 294 15.44 22.85 -1.15
C TRP A 294 14.53 22.31 -2.27
N TRP A 295 13.55 21.45 -1.96
CA TRP A 295 12.52 21.01 -2.90
C TRP A 295 11.17 21.70 -2.61
N ALA A 296 10.65 22.59 -3.46
CA ALA A 296 11.21 23.14 -4.69
C ALA A 296 10.63 24.54 -4.97
N ALA A 297 11.32 25.33 -5.79
CA ALA A 297 10.75 26.47 -6.52
C ALA A 297 10.24 25.99 -7.89
N GLY A 298 9.54 26.85 -8.63
CA GLY A 298 8.87 26.51 -9.88
C GLY A 298 7.52 27.24 -10.02
N PRO A 299 7.20 27.82 -11.19
CA PRO A 299 6.08 28.75 -11.34
C PRO A 299 4.69 28.10 -11.27
N TRP A 300 4.60 26.76 -11.21
CA TRP A 300 3.34 25.99 -11.22
C TRP A 300 3.03 25.22 -9.93
N TRP A 301 3.77 25.47 -8.84
CA TRP A 301 3.53 24.79 -7.56
C TRP A 301 2.23 25.18 -6.83
N ALA A 302 1.52 26.24 -7.26
CA ALA A 302 0.27 26.71 -6.64
C ALA A 302 0.37 26.86 -5.10
N ASP A 303 -0.40 26.08 -4.33
CA ASP A 303 -0.43 26.06 -2.86
C ASP A 303 0.42 24.94 -2.22
N TYR A 304 1.27 24.26 -3.01
CA TYR A 304 2.14 23.17 -2.56
C TYR A 304 2.91 23.52 -1.28
N MET A 305 2.86 22.59 -0.33
CA MET A 305 3.30 22.77 1.06
C MET A 305 4.77 23.18 1.24
N PHE A 306 5.63 22.87 0.27
CA PHE A 306 7.05 23.23 0.29
C PHE A 306 7.45 24.31 -0.72
N SER A 307 6.52 24.90 -1.47
CA SER A 307 6.83 25.82 -2.56
C SER A 307 7.78 26.96 -2.14
N MET A 308 8.96 27.02 -2.75
CA MET A 308 9.98 28.06 -2.56
C MET A 308 9.82 29.21 -3.57
N GLU A 309 8.77 29.20 -4.40
CA GLU A 309 8.48 30.22 -5.42
C GLU A 309 8.18 31.61 -4.80
N PRO A 310 9.06 32.62 -4.93
CA PRO A 310 8.74 34.00 -4.54
C PRO A 310 7.53 34.57 -5.32
N PRO A 311 6.71 35.44 -4.70
CA PRO A 311 6.78 35.92 -3.31
C PRO A 311 5.82 35.17 -2.36
N THR A 312 5.07 34.18 -2.85
CA THR A 312 3.90 33.59 -2.16
C THR A 312 4.03 32.12 -1.77
N GLY A 313 5.06 31.41 -2.23
CA GLY A 313 5.25 30.00 -1.93
C GLY A 313 5.30 29.69 -0.42
N THR A 314 4.68 28.58 -0.01
CA THR A 314 4.56 28.17 1.39
C THR A 314 5.91 27.99 2.08
N GLY A 315 6.88 27.35 1.39
CA GLY A 315 8.27 27.26 1.82
C GLY A 315 8.96 28.62 1.81
N TYR A 316 8.79 29.43 0.77
CA TYR A 316 9.39 30.76 0.66
C TYR A 316 9.04 31.65 1.88
N GLN A 317 7.76 31.69 2.25
CA GLN A 317 7.29 32.52 3.37
C GLN A 317 7.71 32.00 4.75
N ASN A 318 7.79 30.67 4.94
CA ASN A 318 8.02 30.06 6.25
C ASN A 318 9.47 29.61 6.52
N TYR A 319 10.30 29.49 5.48
CA TYR A 319 11.67 28.96 5.60
C TYR A 319 12.78 29.90 5.12
N LEU A 320 12.56 30.85 4.20
CA LEU A 320 13.66 31.67 3.65
C LEU A 320 14.50 32.38 4.75
N SER A 321 13.86 32.86 5.82
CA SER A 321 14.53 33.47 6.98
C SER A 321 15.33 32.48 7.82
N LEU A 322 14.92 31.21 7.87
CA LEU A 322 15.60 30.11 8.56
C LEU A 322 16.74 29.51 7.75
N LEU A 323 16.65 29.55 6.41
CA LEU A 323 17.67 29.03 5.49
C LEU A 323 18.83 30.01 5.27
N LYS A 324 18.57 31.33 5.31
CA LYS A 324 19.58 32.39 5.12
C LYS A 324 20.89 32.27 5.92
N PRO A 325 20.92 31.81 7.19
CA PRO A 325 22.17 31.58 7.92
C PRO A 325 23.10 30.52 7.30
N TYR A 326 22.57 29.63 6.46
CA TYR A 326 23.31 28.57 5.77
C TYR A 326 23.79 28.98 4.37
N PHE A 327 23.34 30.14 3.86
CA PHE A 327 23.75 30.67 2.56
C PHE A 327 25.24 31.05 2.57
N VAL A 328 25.87 30.92 1.40
CA VAL A 328 27.33 31.09 1.24
C VAL A 328 27.70 32.57 1.45
N GLY A 329 28.44 32.85 2.53
CA GLY A 329 28.80 34.22 2.93
C GLY A 329 27.85 34.88 3.94
N GLY A 330 26.82 34.18 4.44
CA GLY A 330 25.90 34.71 5.45
C GLY A 330 26.58 35.04 6.80
N SER A 331 26.59 36.31 7.18
CA SER A 331 27.06 36.75 8.50
C SER A 331 25.99 36.52 9.58
N GLY A 332 26.26 35.65 10.56
CA GLY A 332 25.32 35.31 11.63
C GLY A 332 24.95 36.50 12.52
N GLY A 333 23.70 36.96 12.43
CA GLY A 333 23.12 37.99 13.31
C GLY A 333 22.43 37.38 14.53
N ASN A 334 22.62 37.99 15.72
CA ASN A 334 21.97 37.55 16.95
C ASN A 334 20.44 37.76 16.94
N PRO A 335 19.65 36.86 17.54
CA PRO A 335 18.25 37.13 17.88
C PRO A 335 18.13 38.16 19.02
N PRO A 336 17.02 38.91 19.13
CA PRO A 336 16.82 39.89 20.21
C PRO A 336 16.65 39.22 21.58
N THR A 337 17.35 39.72 22.60
CA THR A 337 17.31 39.17 23.96
C THR A 337 16.01 39.53 24.69
N THR A 338 15.26 38.52 25.13
CA THR A 338 14.04 38.70 25.94
C THR A 338 14.35 39.43 27.25
N THR A 339 13.74 40.60 27.45
CA THR A 339 13.89 41.38 28.70
C THR A 339 12.62 41.27 29.53
N THR A 340 12.74 40.84 30.79
CA THR A 340 11.62 40.69 31.73
C THR A 340 11.11 42.06 32.18
N THR A 341 9.81 42.34 32.08
CA THR A 341 9.20 43.51 32.74
C THR A 341 7.74 43.23 33.13
N THR A 342 7.31 43.83 34.25
CA THR A 342 6.03 43.55 34.94
C THR A 342 4.87 44.41 34.44
N THR A 343 3.66 44.04 34.85
CA THR A 343 2.34 44.59 34.47
C THR A 343 2.18 46.11 34.64
N THR A 344 1.59 46.80 33.65
CA THR A 344 0.69 47.95 33.87
C THR A 344 -0.19 48.31 32.66
N LYS A 345 -1.23 49.11 32.89
CA LYS A 345 -2.32 49.58 31.99
C LYS A 345 -2.71 51.00 32.48
N PRO A 346 -3.35 51.93 31.71
CA PRO A 346 -3.73 51.99 30.27
C PRO A 346 -3.17 53.24 29.54
N THR A 347 -3.58 53.50 28.28
CA THR A 347 -4.43 54.68 27.86
C THR A 347 -4.27 55.05 26.37
N THR A 348 -5.37 55.50 25.76
CA THR A 348 -5.50 56.02 24.37
C THR A 348 -4.83 57.37 24.12
N THR A 349 -4.44 57.68 22.87
CA THR A 349 -5.17 58.67 22.01
C THR A 349 -4.62 58.73 20.56
N THR A 350 -5.57 58.69 19.63
CA THR A 350 -5.62 58.95 18.18
C THR A 350 -4.56 59.85 17.51
N THR A 351 -4.15 59.46 16.29
CA THR A 351 -4.04 60.40 15.15
C THR A 351 -4.47 59.76 13.81
N THR A 352 -5.30 60.50 13.06
CA THR A 352 -5.87 60.19 11.73
C THR A 352 -5.05 60.82 10.59
N ALA A 353 -5.16 60.46 9.30
CA ALA A 353 -5.83 59.37 8.56
C ALA A 353 -5.28 59.34 7.10
N GLY A 354 -5.66 58.34 6.29
CA GLY A 354 -5.31 58.30 4.85
C GLY A 354 -5.93 57.12 4.10
N ASN A 355 -7.20 57.22 3.71
CA ASN A 355 -7.95 56.16 3.00
C ASN A 355 -8.47 56.66 1.64
N PRO A 356 -8.36 55.85 0.56
CA PRO A 356 -9.23 55.92 -0.59
C PRO A 356 -10.10 54.65 -0.71
N GLY A 357 -11.39 54.74 -0.34
CA GLY A 357 -12.36 53.66 -0.57
C GLY A 357 -12.85 53.60 -2.03
N GLY A 358 -13.14 52.39 -2.54
CA GLY A 358 -13.39 52.17 -3.98
C GLY A 358 -14.21 50.94 -4.36
N THR A 359 -15.35 50.71 -3.70
CA THR A 359 -16.52 49.97 -4.26
C THR A 359 -16.27 48.69 -5.07
N GLY A 360 -15.55 47.72 -4.52
CA GLY A 360 -15.53 46.34 -5.05
C GLY A 360 -16.67 45.49 -4.47
N VAL A 361 -17.05 44.41 -5.17
CA VAL A 361 -17.73 43.25 -4.55
C VAL A 361 -16.70 42.20 -4.16
N ALA A 362 -16.91 41.52 -3.03
CA ALA A 362 -16.07 40.39 -2.63
C ALA A 362 -16.38 39.19 -3.53
N GLN A 363 -15.33 38.56 -4.08
CA GLN A 363 -15.43 37.35 -4.89
C GLN A 363 -15.71 36.13 -4.01
N HIS A 364 -15.83 34.93 -4.60
CA HIS A 364 -15.93 33.68 -3.83
C HIS A 364 -14.80 33.59 -2.80
N TRP A 365 -15.13 33.17 -1.57
CA TRP A 365 -14.22 33.11 -0.42
C TRP A 365 -13.64 34.45 0.06
N GLY A 366 -13.96 35.58 -0.57
CA GLY A 366 -13.57 36.91 -0.10
C GLY A 366 -14.29 37.30 1.20
N GLN A 367 -13.61 38.06 2.07
CA GLN A 367 -14.23 38.63 3.26
C GLN A 367 -15.26 39.72 2.88
N CYS A 368 -16.45 39.61 3.46
CA CYS A 368 -17.60 40.47 3.20
C CYS A 368 -18.20 41.09 4.47
N GLY A 369 -17.55 40.92 5.63
CA GLY A 369 -18.04 41.45 6.90
C GLY A 369 -17.23 40.98 8.10
N GLY A 370 -17.68 41.38 9.28
CA GLY A 370 -17.00 41.19 10.55
C GLY A 370 -16.69 42.52 11.25
N ASN A 371 -16.61 42.51 12.58
CA ASN A 371 -16.29 43.67 13.39
C ASN A 371 -14.94 44.29 12.96
N GLY A 372 -14.97 45.57 12.59
CA GLY A 372 -13.78 46.32 12.13
C GLY A 372 -13.44 46.19 10.64
N TRP A 373 -14.14 45.35 9.87
CA TRP A 373 -13.94 45.24 8.43
C TRP A 373 -14.39 46.53 7.70
N GLN A 374 -13.53 47.05 6.82
CA GLN A 374 -13.81 48.25 5.99
C GLN A 374 -13.75 47.98 4.47
N GLY A 375 -13.58 46.71 4.07
CA GLY A 375 -13.61 46.30 2.66
C GLY A 375 -15.03 46.10 2.13
N PRO A 376 -15.18 45.41 0.98
CA PRO A 376 -16.48 45.05 0.42
C PRO A 376 -17.42 44.39 1.43
N THR A 377 -18.71 44.74 1.37
CA THR A 377 -19.77 44.12 2.20
C THR A 377 -20.80 43.35 1.38
N THR A 378 -20.68 43.38 0.05
CA THR A 378 -21.55 42.70 -0.91
C THR A 378 -20.73 41.70 -1.71
N CYS A 379 -21.28 40.52 -1.95
CA CYS A 379 -20.64 39.46 -2.71
C CYS A 379 -20.95 39.55 -4.21
N ALA A 380 -20.04 39.05 -5.05
CA ALA A 380 -20.34 38.75 -6.44
C ALA A 380 -21.41 37.64 -6.54
N SER A 381 -22.35 37.76 -7.48
CA SER A 381 -23.30 36.69 -7.78
C SER A 381 -22.54 35.45 -8.30
N PRO A 382 -22.87 34.21 -7.90
CA PRO A 382 -24.05 33.78 -7.13
C PRO A 382 -23.81 33.64 -5.61
N TYR A 383 -22.78 34.27 -5.05
CA TYR A 383 -22.38 34.10 -3.65
C TYR A 383 -23.16 35.05 -2.72
N THR A 384 -23.27 34.65 -1.45
CA THR A 384 -23.94 35.42 -0.39
C THR A 384 -23.00 35.59 0.80
N CYS A 385 -23.11 36.71 1.51
CA CYS A 385 -22.26 36.95 2.68
C CYS A 385 -22.77 36.13 3.87
N GLN A 386 -21.97 35.19 4.35
CA GLN A 386 -22.31 34.32 5.48
C GLN A 386 -21.39 34.62 6.66
N LYS A 387 -21.98 34.84 7.85
CA LYS A 387 -21.23 35.12 9.07
C LYS A 387 -20.56 33.85 9.57
N VAL A 388 -19.23 33.87 9.70
CA VAL A 388 -18.45 32.77 10.28
C VAL A 388 -18.27 32.97 11.78
N ASN A 389 -17.94 34.20 12.20
CA ASN A 389 -17.89 34.64 13.60
C ASN A 389 -18.11 36.16 13.69
N ASP A 390 -17.96 36.76 14.87
CA ASP A 390 -18.17 38.21 15.06
C ASP A 390 -17.17 39.10 14.31
N TRP A 391 -15.98 38.58 13.98
CA TRP A 391 -14.88 39.32 13.35
C TRP A 391 -14.68 38.96 11.87
N TYR A 392 -15.36 37.92 11.36
CA TYR A 392 -15.22 37.44 9.99
C TYR A 392 -16.53 36.93 9.38
N SER A 393 -16.84 37.39 8.18
CA SER A 393 -17.94 36.91 7.34
C SER A 393 -17.44 36.76 5.90
N GLN A 394 -17.88 35.72 5.19
CA GLN A 394 -17.27 35.29 3.92
C GLN A 394 -18.32 35.09 2.81
N CYS A 395 -17.94 35.37 1.56
CA CYS A 395 -18.78 35.10 0.40
C CYS A 395 -18.80 33.61 0.04
N LEU A 396 -19.92 32.96 0.33
CA LEU A 396 -20.14 31.53 0.09
C LEU A 396 -21.37 31.31 -0.79
N TYR A 397 -21.31 30.28 -1.64
CA TYR A 397 -22.47 29.86 -2.43
C TYR A 397 -23.61 29.42 -1.51
N LYS A 398 -24.84 29.83 -1.84
CA LYS A 398 -26.06 29.35 -1.19
C LYS A 398 -27.04 28.91 -2.27
N PRO A 399 -27.25 27.59 -2.47
CA PRO A 399 -28.23 27.14 -3.44
C PRO A 399 -29.64 27.60 -3.03
N PRO A 400 -30.52 27.94 -3.98
CA PRO A 400 -31.92 28.24 -3.69
C PRO A 400 -32.63 26.99 -3.14
N PRO A 401 -33.64 27.14 -2.26
CA PRO A 401 -34.45 26.02 -1.81
C PRO A 401 -35.16 25.34 -3.01
N PRO A 402 -35.34 24.02 -2.98
CA PRO A 402 -35.78 23.26 -4.14
C PRO A 402 -37.21 23.60 -4.57
N SER A 403 -37.35 24.20 -5.76
CA SER A 403 -38.65 24.37 -6.43
C SER A 403 -38.99 23.12 -7.25
N SER A 404 -40.18 22.55 -7.04
CA SER A 404 -40.59 21.30 -7.68
C SER A 404 -41.06 21.50 -9.13
N THR A 405 -40.24 21.12 -10.11
CA THR A 405 -40.75 20.67 -11.43
C THR A 405 -39.79 19.71 -12.13
N ARG A 406 -40.37 18.85 -12.97
CA ARG A 406 -39.75 17.70 -13.67
C ARG A 406 -39.75 17.94 -15.18
N GLN A 407 -38.65 17.69 -15.89
CA GLN A 407 -38.67 17.21 -17.28
C GLN A 407 -37.31 16.75 -17.80
N SER A 408 -37.33 15.94 -18.86
CA SER A 408 -36.16 15.39 -19.58
C SER A 408 -36.38 15.54 -21.08
N PRO A 409 -35.31 15.87 -21.84
CA PRO A 409 -35.12 15.37 -23.21
C PRO A 409 -33.67 14.84 -23.41
N SER A 410 -33.24 14.19 -24.50
CA SER A 410 -33.80 13.26 -25.51
C SER A 410 -32.80 13.22 -26.68
N HIS A 411 -32.55 12.08 -27.32
CA HIS A 411 -31.52 11.97 -28.37
C HIS A 411 -31.87 12.66 -29.71
N SER A 412 -30.82 13.00 -30.48
CA SER A 412 -30.83 13.12 -31.95
C SER A 412 -29.43 12.76 -32.51
N ALA A 413 -29.30 12.40 -33.79
CA ALA A 413 -28.13 11.69 -34.32
C ALA A 413 -27.65 12.17 -35.71
N GLN A 414 -26.37 11.89 -36.01
CA GLN A 414 -25.69 11.61 -37.31
C GLN A 414 -25.99 12.43 -38.58
N PRO A 415 -24.97 12.63 -39.46
CA PRO A 415 -24.81 11.71 -40.60
C PRO A 415 -23.33 11.39 -40.98
N SER A 416 -23.12 10.61 -42.05
CA SER A 416 -21.83 10.06 -42.52
C SER A 416 -21.66 10.11 -44.05
N VAL A 417 -20.42 9.97 -44.57
CA VAL A 417 -20.09 9.86 -46.02
C VAL A 417 -18.87 8.93 -46.25
N ASN A 418 -18.83 8.20 -47.38
CA ASN A 418 -17.80 7.26 -47.88
C ASN A 418 -18.08 7.00 -49.41
N PRO A 419 -17.42 6.13 -50.23
CA PRO A 419 -16.15 5.36 -50.16
C PRO A 419 -15.32 5.32 -51.50
N GLN A 420 -14.56 4.21 -51.73
CA GLN A 420 -13.78 3.72 -52.93
C GLN A 420 -12.26 4.05 -52.93
N THR A 421 -11.32 3.36 -53.61
CA THR A 421 -11.36 2.35 -54.74
C THR A 421 -10.25 1.24 -54.61
N SER A 422 -9.76 0.57 -55.68
CA SER A 422 -8.83 -0.61 -55.69
C SER A 422 -8.14 -0.84 -57.09
N PRO A 423 -7.57 -2.02 -57.50
CA PRO A 423 -6.97 -3.15 -56.70
C PRO A 423 -5.51 -3.77 -56.88
N PRO A 424 -4.90 -4.17 -58.03
CA PRO A 424 -4.51 -5.62 -58.19
C PRO A 424 -3.12 -6.07 -58.77
N GLN A 425 -2.53 -7.15 -58.19
CA GLN A 425 -1.86 -8.34 -58.84
C GLN A 425 -0.50 -8.20 -59.62
N PRO A 426 0.24 -9.30 -60.03
CA PRO A 426 -0.07 -10.76 -60.10
C PRO A 426 0.98 -11.78 -59.52
N SER A 427 0.79 -13.10 -59.78
CA SER A 427 1.59 -14.29 -59.32
C SER A 427 2.31 -15.06 -60.48
N PRO A 428 3.01 -16.23 -60.31
CA PRO A 428 2.36 -17.58 -60.31
C PRO A 428 3.10 -18.84 -59.68
N ALA A 429 2.36 -19.95 -59.50
CA ALA A 429 2.60 -21.44 -59.64
C ALA A 429 4.03 -22.12 -59.62
N ALA A 430 4.26 -23.44 -59.42
CA ALA A 430 3.61 -24.66 -58.81
C ALA A 430 4.45 -25.93 -59.21
N SER A 431 4.29 -27.22 -58.79
CA SER A 431 4.00 -27.94 -57.51
C SER A 431 4.05 -29.49 -57.71
N SER A 432 4.68 -30.33 -56.85
CA SER A 432 4.67 -31.83 -56.97
C SER A 432 5.01 -32.65 -55.69
N HIS A 433 4.49 -33.88 -55.58
CA HIS A 433 4.66 -34.91 -54.51
C HIS A 433 5.31 -36.21 -55.08
N PRO A 434 5.76 -37.28 -54.33
CA PRO A 434 5.20 -37.80 -53.06
C PRO A 434 6.13 -38.46 -51.98
N TYR A 435 5.52 -38.71 -50.80
CA TYR A 435 5.79 -39.67 -49.69
C TYR A 435 7.16 -40.38 -49.48
N THR A 436 7.77 -40.09 -48.33
CA THR A 436 8.18 -41.07 -47.28
C THR A 436 8.14 -40.41 -45.88
N ALA A 437 8.06 -41.21 -44.81
CA ALA A 437 8.15 -40.83 -43.38
C ALA A 437 9.17 -41.78 -42.69
N PRO A 438 9.70 -41.56 -41.46
CA PRO A 438 9.31 -40.68 -40.32
C PRO A 438 10.45 -39.66 -39.97
N PRO A 439 10.57 -39.03 -38.77
CA PRO A 439 9.69 -38.88 -37.59
C PRO A 439 9.22 -37.40 -37.36
N PRO A 440 8.43 -37.06 -36.32
CA PRO A 440 7.93 -35.67 -36.17
C PRO A 440 9.05 -34.68 -35.83
N SER A 441 9.14 -33.62 -36.64
CA SER A 441 10.19 -32.60 -36.55
C SER A 441 9.75 -31.38 -35.74
N ALA A 442 10.26 -31.25 -34.51
CA ALA A 442 10.33 -29.97 -33.82
C ALA A 442 11.59 -29.21 -34.27
N PRO A 443 11.44 -28.28 -35.23
CA PRO A 443 11.88 -26.90 -35.01
C PRO A 443 10.75 -25.91 -35.43
N HIS A 444 10.70 -24.65 -35.02
CA HIS A 444 11.67 -23.61 -35.37
C HIS A 444 12.08 -22.69 -34.21
N SER A 445 11.39 -22.73 -33.07
CA SER A 445 11.67 -21.83 -31.92
C SER A 445 12.91 -22.22 -31.10
N ALA A 446 13.37 -23.48 -31.19
CA ALA A 446 14.44 -24.02 -30.34
C ALA A 446 15.86 -23.50 -30.65
N HIS A 447 16.05 -22.65 -31.67
CA HIS A 447 17.36 -22.11 -32.06
C HIS A 447 17.63 -20.69 -31.54
N SER A 448 16.74 -20.14 -30.72
CA SER A 448 16.97 -18.87 -30.01
C SER A 448 16.68 -19.08 -28.53
N ALA A 449 17.74 -19.17 -27.71
CA ALA A 449 17.61 -19.35 -26.27
C ALA A 449 16.73 -18.27 -25.61
N PRO A 450 16.85 -16.96 -25.91
CA PRO A 450 15.94 -15.94 -25.37
C PRO A 450 14.47 -16.16 -25.73
N VAL A 451 14.16 -16.74 -26.90
CA VAL A 451 12.77 -17.06 -27.29
C VAL A 451 12.28 -18.33 -26.61
N ALA A 452 13.15 -19.35 -26.45
CA ALA A 452 12.83 -20.55 -25.70
C ALA A 452 12.61 -20.24 -24.20
N ASP A 453 13.47 -19.43 -23.59
CA ASP A 453 13.37 -19.02 -22.18
C ASP A 453 12.19 -18.08 -21.95
N GLY A 454 11.92 -17.14 -22.87
CA GLY A 454 10.71 -16.32 -22.84
C GLY A 454 9.44 -17.16 -22.95
N TRP A 455 9.43 -18.18 -23.83
CA TRP A 455 8.29 -19.09 -24.00
C TRP A 455 8.11 -20.02 -22.79
N ASN A 456 9.19 -20.55 -22.23
CA ASN A 456 9.19 -21.37 -21.01
C ASN A 456 8.77 -20.55 -19.79
N SER A 457 9.20 -19.28 -19.68
CA SER A 457 8.78 -18.36 -18.62
C SER A 457 7.30 -18.01 -18.73
N PHE A 458 6.79 -17.81 -19.96
CA PHE A 458 5.37 -17.57 -20.22
C PHE A 458 4.49 -18.79 -19.90
N LEU A 459 4.88 -20.00 -20.35
CA LEU A 459 4.18 -21.23 -20.00
C LEU A 459 4.30 -21.55 -18.49
N GLY A 460 5.46 -21.29 -17.89
CA GLY A 460 5.68 -21.41 -16.45
C GLY A 460 4.76 -20.46 -15.66
N ALA A 461 4.61 -19.21 -16.09
CA ALA A 461 3.68 -18.25 -15.48
C ALA A 461 2.22 -18.72 -15.62
N ILE A 462 1.80 -19.21 -16.79
CA ILE A 462 0.46 -19.79 -16.97
C ILE A 462 0.27 -21.00 -16.04
N ARG A 463 1.27 -21.86 -15.88
CA ARG A 463 1.20 -23.10 -15.10
C ARG A 463 1.32 -22.91 -13.57
N THR A 464 1.91 -21.80 -13.11
CA THR A 464 2.22 -21.59 -11.68
C THR A 464 1.68 -20.29 -11.08
N ARG A 465 1.03 -19.44 -11.89
CA ARG A 465 0.48 -18.14 -11.46
C ARG A 465 -0.93 -17.89 -12.02
N THR A 466 -1.68 -18.95 -12.29
CA THR A 466 -3.12 -18.87 -12.60
C THR A 466 -3.95 -19.41 -11.42
N ILE A 467 -5.20 -18.96 -11.33
CA ILE A 467 -6.11 -19.21 -10.21
C ILE A 467 -6.79 -20.60 -10.23
N LEU A 468 -6.31 -21.53 -11.06
CA LEU A 468 -6.88 -22.88 -11.16
C LEU A 468 -6.13 -23.85 -10.24
N PRO A 469 -6.83 -24.61 -9.37
CA PRO A 469 -6.24 -25.69 -8.58
C PRO A 469 -5.47 -26.70 -9.45
N GLY A 470 -4.28 -27.10 -9.01
CA GLY A 470 -3.41 -28.04 -9.74
C GLY A 470 -4.12 -29.35 -10.11
N ALA A 471 -4.91 -29.90 -9.18
CA ALA A 471 -5.77 -31.06 -9.42
C ALA A 471 -6.63 -30.92 -10.69
N LEU A 472 -7.35 -29.80 -10.86
CA LEU A 472 -8.24 -29.57 -12.01
C LEU A 472 -7.46 -29.34 -13.31
N LEU A 473 -6.32 -28.65 -13.24
CA LEU A 473 -5.44 -28.43 -14.39
C LEU A 473 -4.89 -29.76 -14.92
N GLU A 474 -4.33 -30.60 -14.04
CA GLU A 474 -3.72 -31.87 -14.42
C GLU A 474 -4.76 -32.94 -14.79
N LEU A 475 -5.94 -32.96 -14.14
CA LEU A 475 -7.08 -33.78 -14.56
C LEU A 475 -7.51 -33.47 -16.00
N SER A 476 -7.60 -32.18 -16.35
CA SER A 476 -7.99 -31.74 -17.70
C SER A 476 -7.00 -32.24 -18.76
N VAL A 477 -5.69 -32.10 -18.51
CA VAL A 477 -4.64 -32.63 -19.40
C VAL A 477 -4.69 -34.15 -19.47
N CYS A 478 -4.89 -34.84 -18.33
CA CYS A 478 -5.02 -36.30 -18.29
C CYS A 478 -6.22 -36.80 -19.10
N ARG A 479 -7.37 -36.11 -19.08
CA ARG A 479 -8.53 -36.48 -19.88
C ARG A 479 -8.29 -36.32 -21.38
N VAL A 480 -7.69 -35.19 -21.80
CA VAL A 480 -7.29 -34.98 -23.20
C VAL A 480 -6.29 -36.05 -23.64
N ALA A 481 -5.36 -36.45 -22.76
CA ALA A 481 -4.40 -37.52 -23.03
C ALA A 481 -5.06 -38.90 -23.21
N VAL A 482 -6.17 -39.19 -22.51
CA VAL A 482 -6.98 -40.40 -22.74
C VAL A 482 -7.67 -40.34 -24.09
N LEU A 483 -8.43 -39.27 -24.35
CA LEU A 483 -9.24 -39.13 -25.56
C LEU A 483 -8.40 -39.19 -26.85
N ASN A 484 -7.20 -38.62 -26.82
CA ASN A 484 -6.26 -38.62 -27.95
C ASN A 484 -5.28 -39.82 -27.95
N GLY A 485 -5.36 -40.73 -26.97
CA GLY A 485 -4.41 -41.84 -26.83
C GLY A 485 -2.96 -41.41 -26.57
N ALA A 486 -2.74 -40.17 -26.11
CA ALA A 486 -1.44 -39.56 -25.88
C ALA A 486 -0.79 -40.06 -24.58
N VAL A 487 -0.38 -41.33 -24.57
CA VAL A 487 0.22 -42.03 -23.41
C VAL A 487 1.40 -41.27 -22.80
N TYR A 488 2.15 -40.48 -23.58
CA TYR A 488 3.26 -39.68 -23.06
C TYR A 488 2.79 -38.51 -22.17
N GLU A 489 1.68 -37.85 -22.50
CA GLU A 489 1.11 -36.78 -21.66
C GLU A 489 0.45 -37.36 -20.41
N TRP A 490 -0.25 -38.49 -20.54
CA TRP A 490 -0.75 -39.22 -19.37
C TRP A 490 0.37 -39.53 -18.37
N ASN A 491 1.48 -40.09 -18.85
CA ASN A 491 2.58 -40.49 -17.98
C ASN A 491 3.33 -39.29 -17.36
N ALA A 492 3.25 -38.10 -17.97
CA ALA A 492 3.83 -36.87 -17.44
C ALA A 492 2.90 -36.17 -16.42
N HIS A 493 1.58 -36.17 -16.66
CA HIS A 493 0.62 -35.37 -15.91
C HIS A 493 -0.16 -36.15 -14.84
N ALA A 494 -0.43 -37.44 -15.02
CA ALA A 494 -1.14 -38.23 -14.00
C ALA A 494 -0.39 -38.33 -12.66
N PRO A 495 0.96 -38.41 -12.60
CA PRO A 495 1.71 -38.32 -11.34
C PRO A 495 1.61 -36.95 -10.67
N LEU A 496 1.35 -35.89 -11.43
CA LEU A 496 1.19 -34.52 -10.92
C LEU A 496 -0.24 -34.31 -10.40
N ALA A 497 -1.26 -34.82 -11.09
CA ALA A 497 -2.62 -34.91 -10.56
C ALA A 497 -2.66 -35.66 -9.20
N LEU A 498 -2.01 -36.83 -9.10
CA LEU A 498 -1.88 -37.56 -7.82
C LEU A 498 -1.19 -36.73 -6.73
N LYS A 499 -0.12 -36.00 -7.08
CA LYS A 499 0.62 -35.17 -6.13
C LYS A 499 -0.22 -33.98 -5.64
N ASP A 500 -1.06 -33.42 -6.49
CA ASP A 500 -1.85 -32.23 -6.20
C ASP A 500 -3.26 -32.56 -5.67
N GLY A 501 -3.49 -33.80 -5.21
CA GLY A 501 -4.64 -34.20 -4.39
C GLY A 501 -5.63 -35.18 -5.01
N VAL A 502 -5.50 -35.47 -6.32
CA VAL A 502 -6.44 -36.37 -7.04
C VAL A 502 -6.20 -37.81 -6.63
N SER A 503 -7.26 -38.58 -6.38
CA SER A 503 -7.13 -40.00 -6.02
C SER A 503 -6.79 -40.89 -7.22
N ALA A 504 -6.25 -42.08 -6.92
CA ALA A 504 -6.00 -43.10 -7.93
C ALA A 504 -7.28 -43.64 -8.58
N ASP A 505 -8.44 -43.51 -7.92
CA ASP A 505 -9.74 -43.96 -8.44
C ASP A 505 -10.41 -42.88 -9.32
N GLU A 506 -10.21 -41.59 -9.05
CA GLU A 506 -10.61 -40.52 -9.98
C GLU A 506 -9.81 -40.59 -11.29
N LEU A 507 -8.49 -40.80 -11.23
CA LEU A 507 -7.68 -41.03 -12.43
C LEU A 507 -8.01 -42.36 -13.14
N ARG A 508 -8.59 -43.34 -12.43
CA ARG A 508 -9.17 -44.54 -13.05
C ARG A 508 -10.44 -44.16 -13.83
N ALA A 509 -11.36 -43.42 -13.22
CA ALA A 509 -12.58 -42.94 -13.87
C ALA A 509 -12.30 -42.07 -15.10
N VAL A 510 -11.27 -41.20 -15.08
CA VAL A 510 -10.84 -40.39 -16.25
C VAL A 510 -10.50 -41.25 -17.48
N ARG A 511 -10.10 -42.51 -17.29
CA ARG A 511 -9.84 -43.50 -18.36
C ARG A 511 -11.07 -44.31 -18.78
N GLU A 512 -12.08 -44.39 -17.93
CA GLU A 512 -13.22 -45.31 -18.07
C GLU A 512 -14.53 -44.62 -18.48
N VAL A 513 -14.65 -43.29 -18.26
CA VAL A 513 -15.79 -42.48 -18.73
C VAL A 513 -15.78 -42.35 -20.27
N GLU A 514 -16.90 -42.65 -20.93
CA GLU A 514 -17.05 -42.52 -22.39
C GLU A 514 -17.08 -41.04 -22.85
N ALA A 515 -16.95 -40.80 -24.17
CA ALA A 515 -17.09 -39.48 -24.77
C ALA A 515 -18.57 -39.23 -25.17
N THR A 516 -19.07 -38.01 -24.96
CA THR A 516 -20.52 -37.72 -25.10
C THR A 516 -20.93 -37.31 -26.51
N ILE A 517 -20.02 -36.87 -27.39
CA ILE A 517 -20.35 -36.56 -28.79
C ILE A 517 -20.29 -37.82 -29.67
N THR A 518 -21.46 -38.21 -30.20
CA THR A 518 -21.60 -39.28 -31.20
C THR A 518 -20.91 -38.93 -32.53
N ASP A 519 -20.47 -39.94 -33.27
CA ASP A 519 -19.70 -39.74 -34.52
C ASP A 519 -20.50 -39.03 -35.63
N ALA A 520 -21.84 -39.11 -35.58
CA ALA A 520 -22.71 -38.33 -36.47
C ALA A 520 -22.56 -36.81 -36.25
N GLY A 521 -22.37 -36.36 -35.01
CA GLY A 521 -22.07 -34.95 -34.69
C GLY A 521 -20.71 -34.50 -35.24
N LYS A 522 -19.71 -35.39 -35.15
CA LYS A 522 -18.35 -35.15 -35.68
C LYS A 522 -18.38 -34.98 -37.21
N GLU A 523 -19.15 -35.79 -37.94
CA GLU A 523 -19.35 -35.58 -39.38
C GLU A 523 -20.15 -34.32 -39.76
N ALA A 524 -21.06 -33.84 -38.89
CA ALA A 524 -21.87 -32.66 -39.18
C ALA A 524 -21.01 -31.38 -39.20
N LEU A 525 -20.17 -31.20 -38.18
CA LEU A 525 -19.22 -30.09 -38.09
C LEU A 525 -18.17 -30.15 -39.21
N GLY A 526 -17.59 -31.32 -39.47
CA GLY A 526 -16.64 -31.57 -40.57
C GLY A 526 -17.21 -31.43 -42.00
N ARG A 527 -18.51 -31.10 -42.14
CA ARG A 527 -19.13 -30.72 -43.41
C ARG A 527 -19.27 -29.20 -43.60
N ARG A 528 -19.34 -28.38 -42.53
CA ARG A 528 -19.34 -26.91 -42.66
C ARG A 528 -17.95 -26.35 -42.97
N GLU A 529 -16.86 -26.89 -42.40
CA GLU A 529 -15.49 -26.38 -42.67
C GLU A 529 -15.06 -26.49 -44.15
N ARG A 530 -15.60 -27.45 -44.91
CA ARG A 530 -15.32 -27.61 -46.35
C ARG A 530 -16.01 -26.55 -47.24
N ARG A 531 -16.75 -25.60 -46.67
CA ARG A 531 -17.26 -24.37 -47.31
C ARG A 531 -16.68 -23.13 -46.64
N GLY A 532 -15.34 -23.01 -46.63
CA GLY A 532 -14.65 -21.89 -46.01
C GLY A 532 -14.92 -20.55 -46.70
N GLY A 533 -14.90 -19.45 -45.94
CA GLY A 533 -14.76 -18.11 -46.53
C GLY A 533 -15.72 -16.98 -46.11
N ALA A 534 -16.25 -16.93 -44.88
CA ALA A 534 -16.74 -15.67 -44.27
C ALA A 534 -17.00 -15.80 -42.75
N TRP A 535 -16.15 -15.18 -41.92
CA TRP A 535 -16.42 -14.95 -40.47
C TRP A 535 -16.00 -13.54 -40.01
N CYS A 536 -15.58 -12.67 -40.93
CA CYS A 536 -15.05 -11.33 -40.61
C CYS A 536 -16.13 -10.22 -40.67
N SER A 537 -17.42 -10.58 -40.53
CA SER A 537 -18.54 -9.65 -40.68
C SER A 537 -19.79 -10.09 -39.91
N MET A 538 -19.72 -10.08 -38.58
CA MET A 538 -20.91 -10.14 -37.72
C MET A 538 -21.18 -8.76 -37.12
N ASN A 539 -22.30 -8.16 -37.53
CA ASN A 539 -22.85 -6.96 -36.91
C ASN A 539 -23.73 -7.34 -35.70
N LYS A 540 -24.21 -6.34 -34.95
CA LYS A 540 -24.99 -6.51 -33.71
C LYS A 540 -26.40 -7.11 -33.93
N SER A 541 -26.49 -8.43 -34.04
CA SER A 541 -27.72 -9.24 -33.85
C SER A 541 -27.36 -10.73 -33.75
N GLY A 542 -26.81 -11.15 -32.61
CA GLY A 542 -26.22 -12.50 -32.44
C GLY A 542 -27.13 -13.56 -31.82
N GLU A 543 -28.42 -13.24 -31.59
CA GLU A 543 -29.34 -14.12 -30.85
C GLU A 543 -30.06 -15.12 -31.77
N ASP A 544 -30.47 -14.70 -32.97
CA ASP A 544 -31.26 -15.54 -33.89
C ASP A 544 -30.46 -16.74 -34.45
N ASP A 545 -29.19 -16.55 -34.84
CA ASP A 545 -28.34 -17.60 -35.43
C ASP A 545 -28.05 -18.78 -34.47
N MET A 546 -28.13 -18.55 -33.15
CA MET A 546 -27.92 -19.59 -32.13
C MET A 546 -29.15 -20.48 -31.94
N VAL A 547 -30.34 -20.01 -32.34
CA VAL A 547 -31.59 -20.79 -32.26
C VAL A 547 -31.65 -21.83 -33.39
N GLU A 548 -31.16 -21.53 -34.60
CA GLU A 548 -31.00 -22.55 -35.65
C GLU A 548 -29.99 -23.64 -35.24
N LEU A 549 -28.90 -23.27 -34.57
CA LEU A 549 -27.86 -24.21 -34.15
C LEU A 549 -28.34 -25.21 -33.10
N SER A 550 -29.12 -24.76 -32.12
CA SER A 550 -29.69 -25.63 -31.08
C SER A 550 -30.79 -26.56 -31.62
N LEU A 551 -31.67 -26.05 -32.49
CA LEU A 551 -32.68 -26.86 -33.18
C LEU A 551 -32.06 -27.93 -34.10
N ALA A 552 -30.93 -27.64 -34.75
CA ALA A 552 -30.21 -28.60 -35.59
C ALA A 552 -29.42 -29.66 -34.79
N ALA A 553 -29.14 -29.40 -33.50
CA ALA A 553 -28.42 -30.31 -32.61
C ALA A 553 -29.32 -31.15 -31.69
N GLY A 554 -30.60 -30.77 -31.54
CA GLY A 554 -31.58 -31.49 -30.70
C GLY A 554 -31.42 -31.23 -29.19
N ILE A 555 -30.88 -30.07 -28.81
CA ILE A 555 -30.62 -29.68 -27.42
C ILE A 555 -31.77 -28.80 -26.90
N ASP A 556 -32.22 -29.04 -25.67
CA ASP A 556 -33.26 -28.21 -25.03
C ASP A 556 -32.72 -26.80 -24.70
N SER A 557 -33.40 -25.78 -25.23
CA SER A 557 -33.10 -24.37 -25.01
C SER A 557 -33.16 -23.93 -23.54
N SER A 558 -33.79 -24.69 -22.64
CA SER A 558 -33.94 -24.31 -21.23
C SER A 558 -32.66 -24.48 -20.39
N GLN A 559 -31.59 -25.09 -20.93
CA GLN A 559 -30.34 -25.33 -20.20
C GLN A 559 -29.19 -24.38 -20.58
N ILE A 560 -29.42 -23.38 -21.44
CA ILE A 560 -28.37 -22.45 -21.89
C ILE A 560 -28.18 -21.31 -20.88
N CYS A 561 -27.26 -21.50 -19.93
CA CYS A 561 -26.78 -20.41 -19.05
C CYS A 561 -25.62 -19.66 -19.75
N MET A 562 -25.72 -18.34 -19.90
CA MET A 562 -24.74 -17.55 -20.69
C MET A 562 -23.43 -17.29 -19.95
N PRO A 563 -22.25 -17.71 -20.48
CA PRO A 563 -20.95 -17.27 -19.98
C PRO A 563 -20.66 -15.80 -20.32
N SER A 564 -19.81 -15.14 -19.52
CA SER A 564 -19.41 -13.76 -19.79
C SER A 564 -18.46 -13.65 -21.00
N TRP A 565 -18.63 -12.58 -21.80
CA TRP A 565 -18.08 -12.44 -23.15
C TRP A 565 -16.53 -12.30 -23.25
N ASN A 566 -15.78 -12.45 -22.15
CA ASN A 566 -14.35 -12.14 -22.09
C ASN A 566 -13.41 -13.29 -22.51
N ALA A 567 -13.90 -14.52 -22.65
CA ALA A 567 -13.06 -15.68 -22.99
C ALA A 567 -12.83 -15.88 -24.52
N VAL A 568 -13.84 -15.57 -25.34
CA VAL A 568 -13.88 -15.92 -26.77
C VAL A 568 -12.65 -15.45 -27.59
N PRO A 569 -12.15 -14.20 -27.42
CA PRO A 569 -10.98 -13.74 -28.20
C PRO A 569 -9.68 -14.48 -27.89
N ARG A 570 -9.55 -15.10 -26.70
CA ARG A 570 -8.35 -15.87 -26.31
C ARG A 570 -8.36 -17.27 -26.91
N ILE A 571 -9.52 -17.93 -26.93
CA ILE A 571 -9.68 -19.30 -27.45
C ILE A 571 -9.42 -19.36 -28.96
N MET A 572 -9.92 -18.37 -29.73
CA MET A 572 -9.69 -18.25 -31.18
C MET A 572 -8.20 -18.31 -31.55
N LYS A 573 -7.31 -17.77 -30.70
CA LYS A 573 -5.86 -17.67 -30.98
C LYS A 573 -5.09 -18.98 -30.78
N TYR A 574 -5.69 -20.01 -30.16
CA TYR A 574 -5.11 -21.35 -30.07
C TYR A 574 -5.46 -22.22 -31.28
N ARG A 575 -6.62 -22.00 -31.90
CA ARG A 575 -7.09 -22.75 -33.09
C ARG A 575 -6.08 -22.71 -34.25
N GLU A 576 -5.49 -21.53 -34.51
CA GLU A 576 -4.52 -21.35 -35.59
C GLU A 576 -3.16 -22.03 -35.36
N LYS A 577 -2.85 -22.45 -34.13
CA LYS A 577 -1.53 -23.00 -33.76
C LYS A 577 -1.51 -24.52 -33.57
N TYR A 578 -2.64 -25.15 -33.28
CA TYR A 578 -2.71 -26.56 -32.86
C TYR A 578 -3.72 -27.44 -33.62
N HIS A 579 -4.43 -26.90 -34.63
CA HIS A 579 -5.35 -27.66 -35.50
C HIS A 579 -6.51 -28.41 -34.79
N LEU A 580 -6.88 -27.99 -33.58
CA LEU A 580 -8.01 -28.55 -32.82
C LEU A 580 -9.36 -28.22 -33.48
N ASN A 581 -10.29 -29.18 -33.39
CA ASN A 581 -11.63 -29.14 -33.97
C ASN A 581 -12.63 -28.46 -33.01
N VAL A 582 -13.67 -27.83 -33.55
CA VAL A 582 -14.76 -27.21 -32.75
C VAL A 582 -15.48 -28.23 -31.85
N VAL A 583 -15.52 -29.50 -32.26
CA VAL A 583 -15.99 -30.64 -31.44
C VAL A 583 -15.27 -30.66 -30.08
N GLU A 584 -13.94 -30.50 -30.07
CA GLU A 584 -13.10 -30.65 -28.89
C GLU A 584 -13.21 -29.43 -27.96
N ILE A 585 -13.55 -28.25 -28.49
CA ILE A 585 -13.87 -27.06 -27.69
C ILE A 585 -15.24 -27.21 -27.03
N TYR A 586 -16.22 -27.79 -27.72
CA TYR A 586 -17.52 -28.10 -27.14
C TYR A 586 -17.45 -29.24 -26.10
N GLU A 587 -16.64 -30.28 -26.32
CA GLU A 587 -16.36 -31.26 -25.26
C GLU A 587 -15.50 -30.65 -24.14
N LEU A 588 -14.63 -29.66 -24.38
CA LEU A 588 -13.95 -28.95 -23.26
C LEU A 588 -14.96 -28.20 -22.38
N CYS A 589 -15.90 -27.45 -22.97
CA CYS A 589 -16.95 -26.80 -22.18
C CYS A 589 -17.88 -27.81 -21.52
N TYR A 590 -18.39 -28.80 -22.27
CA TYR A 590 -19.37 -29.76 -21.75
C TYR A 590 -18.76 -30.78 -20.77
N PHE A 591 -17.49 -31.18 -20.95
CA PHE A 591 -16.79 -32.04 -20.00
C PHE A 591 -16.26 -31.26 -18.80
N CYS A 592 -16.05 -29.93 -18.89
CA CYS A 592 -15.99 -29.08 -17.70
C CYS A 592 -17.34 -29.02 -16.99
N ASP A 593 -18.47 -28.83 -17.69
CA ASP A 593 -19.83 -28.83 -17.09
C ASP A 593 -20.24 -30.21 -16.51
N GLN A 594 -19.65 -31.32 -17.00
CA GLN A 594 -19.88 -32.67 -16.47
C GLN A 594 -18.85 -33.10 -15.40
N LEU A 595 -17.62 -32.55 -15.42
CA LEU A 595 -16.68 -32.67 -14.30
C LEU A 595 -17.03 -31.71 -13.15
N THR A 596 -17.77 -30.63 -13.41
CA THR A 596 -18.71 -30.10 -12.43
C THR A 596 -19.89 -31.07 -12.28
N LEU A 597 -19.61 -32.21 -11.65
CA LEU A 597 -20.38 -32.55 -10.47
C LEU A 597 -20.57 -31.22 -9.69
N PRO A 598 -21.81 -30.74 -9.48
CA PRO A 598 -22.02 -29.39 -8.96
C PRO A 598 -21.21 -29.23 -7.68
N LEU A 599 -20.36 -28.18 -7.63
CA LEU A 599 -19.38 -27.97 -6.56
C LEU A 599 -20.07 -28.17 -5.20
N SER A 600 -19.73 -29.26 -4.52
CA SER A 600 -20.76 -30.04 -3.83
C SER A 600 -21.20 -29.41 -2.52
N LYS A 601 -22.26 -28.58 -2.59
CA LYS A 601 -22.97 -27.97 -1.45
C LYS A 601 -22.00 -27.58 -0.34
N MET A 602 -21.16 -26.58 -0.59
CA MET A 602 -20.07 -26.25 0.32
C MET A 602 -20.66 -25.63 1.60
N LYS A 603 -20.94 -26.52 2.55
CA LYS A 603 -21.35 -26.20 3.90
C LYS A 603 -20.12 -25.82 4.69
N HIS A 604 -19.93 -24.52 4.86
CA HIS A 604 -18.84 -23.93 5.61
C HIS A 604 -19.21 -23.87 7.09
N HIS A 605 -18.38 -24.45 7.95
CA HIS A 605 -18.68 -24.61 9.37
C HIS A 605 -17.96 -23.58 10.24
N LEU A 606 -18.71 -23.04 11.20
CA LEU A 606 -18.26 -22.04 12.15
C LEU A 606 -18.45 -22.56 13.58
N VAL A 607 -17.48 -22.30 14.46
CA VAL A 607 -17.57 -22.60 15.90
C VAL A 607 -17.70 -21.31 16.71
N ILE A 608 -18.68 -21.27 17.62
CA ILE A 608 -19.00 -20.13 18.48
C ILE A 608 -19.07 -20.58 19.96
N GLY A 609 -18.49 -19.78 20.88
CA GLY A 609 -18.49 -20.06 22.33
C GLY A 609 -19.51 -19.23 23.14
N THR A 610 -19.69 -19.59 24.43
CA THR A 610 -20.49 -18.80 25.40
C THR A 610 -19.64 -17.97 26.36
N TRP A 611 -20.01 -16.71 26.60
CA TRP A 611 -19.43 -15.77 27.56
C TRP A 611 -19.73 -16.11 29.02
N THR A 612 -20.91 -16.63 29.32
CA THR A 612 -21.37 -16.97 30.67
C THR A 612 -21.62 -18.47 30.84
N PRO A 613 -21.52 -19.02 32.06
CA PRO A 613 -21.89 -20.42 32.32
C PRO A 613 -23.35 -20.71 31.93
N PRO A 614 -23.65 -21.91 31.42
CA PRO A 614 -22.74 -23.02 31.19
C PRO A 614 -21.79 -22.80 30.01
N GLY A 615 -20.52 -23.15 30.19
CA GLY A 615 -19.51 -23.15 29.13
C GLY A 615 -19.89 -24.13 28.02
N ARG A 616 -20.05 -23.61 26.79
CA ARG A 616 -20.54 -24.36 25.62
C ARG A 616 -19.86 -23.92 24.34
N LEU A 617 -19.77 -24.85 23.38
CA LEU A 617 -19.43 -24.61 21.98
C LEU A 617 -20.62 -24.96 21.09
N TYR A 618 -20.79 -24.21 20.00
CA TYR A 618 -21.81 -24.41 18.99
C TYR A 618 -21.16 -24.49 17.61
N THR A 619 -21.36 -25.61 16.91
CA THR A 619 -21.01 -25.73 15.48
C THR A 619 -22.23 -25.38 14.63
N VAL A 620 -22.07 -24.42 13.74
CA VAL A 620 -23.09 -23.96 12.80
C VAL A 620 -22.57 -24.17 11.38
N ALA A 621 -23.39 -24.67 10.45
CA ALA A 621 -23.05 -24.75 9.03
C ALA A 621 -23.75 -23.64 8.24
N PHE A 622 -23.01 -22.99 7.36
CA PHE A 622 -23.47 -22.05 6.35
C PHE A 622 -23.45 -22.72 4.97
N ASP A 623 -24.61 -22.89 4.35
CA ASP A 623 -24.76 -23.38 2.98
C ASP A 623 -24.72 -22.17 2.03
N ASP A 624 -23.65 -22.03 1.25
CA ASP A 624 -23.37 -20.84 0.44
C ASP A 624 -24.18 -20.75 -0.86
N GLU A 625 -24.66 -21.89 -1.37
CA GLU A 625 -25.63 -21.98 -2.46
C GLU A 625 -27.05 -21.65 -1.98
N ALA A 626 -27.50 -22.28 -0.89
CA ALA A 626 -28.84 -22.07 -0.34
C ALA A 626 -28.98 -20.79 0.50
N LEU A 627 -27.87 -20.08 0.78
CA LEU A 627 -27.80 -18.89 1.62
C LEU A 627 -28.44 -19.08 3.00
N SER A 628 -28.14 -20.20 3.66
CA SER A 628 -28.82 -20.63 4.89
C SER A 628 -27.86 -21.04 6.00
N LEU A 629 -28.31 -20.95 7.26
CA LEU A 629 -27.57 -21.37 8.44
C LEU A 629 -28.33 -22.46 9.19
N GLU A 630 -27.64 -23.53 9.61
CA GLU A 630 -28.20 -24.59 10.46
C GLU A 630 -27.31 -24.87 11.69
N LEU A 631 -27.93 -25.11 12.85
CA LEU A 631 -27.22 -25.56 14.04
C LEU A 631 -26.88 -27.05 13.90
N VAL A 632 -25.62 -27.35 13.61
CA VAL A 632 -25.11 -28.73 13.44
C VAL A 632 -24.92 -29.42 14.78
N LYS A 633 -24.29 -28.73 15.75
CA LYS A 633 -23.91 -29.34 17.02
C LYS A 633 -23.92 -28.33 18.17
N LYS A 634 -24.44 -28.79 19.30
CA LYS A 634 -24.19 -28.20 20.63
C LYS A 634 -23.24 -29.13 21.38
N THR A 635 -22.10 -28.60 21.82
CA THR A 635 -21.05 -29.34 22.51
C THR A 635 -20.88 -28.74 23.90
N GLU A 636 -21.17 -29.55 24.92
CA GLU A 636 -20.90 -29.20 26.32
C GLU A 636 -19.39 -29.25 26.56
N ILE A 637 -18.84 -28.22 27.19
CA ILE A 637 -17.45 -28.17 27.67
C ILE A 637 -17.50 -28.04 29.22
N PRO A 638 -16.39 -27.92 29.97
CA PRO A 638 -16.48 -27.79 31.43
C PRO A 638 -17.36 -26.59 31.82
N GLU A 639 -18.40 -26.84 32.63
CA GLU A 639 -19.51 -25.89 32.87
C GLU A 639 -19.04 -24.51 33.34
N GLY A 640 -18.01 -24.48 34.21
CA GLY A 640 -17.38 -23.27 34.75
C GLY A 640 -16.32 -22.63 33.85
N GLU A 641 -16.13 -23.08 32.60
CA GLU A 641 -15.13 -22.59 31.65
C GLU A 641 -15.76 -21.97 30.37
N PRO A 642 -16.67 -20.98 30.50
CA PRO A 642 -17.17 -20.23 29.35
C PRO A 642 -16.04 -19.44 28.67
N ILE A 643 -16.10 -19.36 27.35
CA ILE A 643 -15.05 -18.85 26.47
C ILE A 643 -15.35 -17.41 26.03
N SER A 644 -14.37 -16.55 26.26
CA SER A 644 -14.32 -15.14 25.86
C SER A 644 -14.00 -14.94 24.39
N TRP A 645 -13.08 -15.77 23.87
CA TRP A 645 -12.56 -15.68 22.51
C TRP A 645 -12.02 -17.05 22.06
N LEU A 646 -12.25 -17.36 20.78
CA LEU A 646 -11.78 -18.55 20.09
C LEU A 646 -10.76 -18.21 19.00
N THR A 647 -9.74 -19.05 18.86
CA THR A 647 -8.80 -19.10 17.71
C THR A 647 -8.53 -20.56 17.36
N ILE A 648 -7.99 -20.84 16.18
CA ILE A 648 -7.70 -22.20 15.71
C ILE A 648 -6.21 -22.40 15.41
N SER A 649 -5.77 -23.66 15.31
CA SER A 649 -4.45 -24.05 14.82
C SER A 649 -4.31 -23.85 13.31
N HIS A 650 -3.05 -23.67 12.88
CA HIS A 650 -2.63 -23.51 11.48
C HIS A 650 -3.08 -24.64 10.54
N ASP A 651 -3.38 -25.81 11.07
CA ASP A 651 -3.79 -27.01 10.35
C ASP A 651 -5.29 -27.35 10.51
N LYS A 652 -6.05 -26.40 11.10
CA LYS A 652 -7.48 -26.43 11.42
C LYS A 652 -7.97 -27.61 12.28
N LYS A 653 -7.08 -28.35 12.95
CA LYS A 653 -7.44 -29.51 13.79
C LYS A 653 -7.66 -29.21 15.28
N THR A 654 -7.20 -28.07 15.79
CA THR A 654 -7.26 -27.79 17.23
C THR A 654 -7.74 -26.37 17.50
N LEU A 655 -8.85 -26.28 18.23
CA LEU A 655 -9.45 -25.03 18.68
C LEU A 655 -8.84 -24.62 20.03
N TYR A 656 -8.56 -23.33 20.23
CA TYR A 656 -8.07 -22.78 21.51
C TYR A 656 -9.07 -21.76 22.07
N GLY A 657 -9.29 -21.80 23.38
CA GLY A 657 -10.27 -20.96 24.07
C GLY A 657 -9.67 -20.13 25.20
N ALA A 658 -9.94 -18.82 25.19
CA ALA A 658 -9.72 -17.92 26.32
C ALA A 658 -10.88 -18.05 27.31
N ALA A 659 -10.79 -18.94 28.29
CA ALA A 659 -11.90 -19.30 29.17
C ALA A 659 -11.83 -18.66 30.57
N MET A 660 -12.92 -18.77 31.33
CA MET A 660 -12.94 -18.30 32.72
C MET A 660 -11.79 -18.92 33.54
N LYS A 661 -10.86 -18.07 33.99
CA LYS A 661 -9.61 -18.42 34.70
C LYS A 661 -8.64 -19.36 33.96
N LYS A 662 -8.87 -19.74 32.70
CA LYS A 662 -8.12 -20.82 32.03
C LYS A 662 -7.91 -20.61 30.53
N TRP A 663 -6.97 -21.39 29.98
CA TRP A 663 -6.68 -21.57 28.57
C TRP A 663 -7.03 -23.00 28.17
N ASN A 664 -7.92 -23.18 27.20
CA ASN A 664 -8.34 -24.50 26.71
C ASN A 664 -7.71 -24.86 25.36
N SER A 665 -7.60 -26.15 25.08
CA SER A 665 -7.65 -26.66 23.71
C SER A 665 -8.66 -27.80 23.53
N PHE A 666 -9.19 -27.90 22.32
CA PHE A 666 -10.16 -28.91 21.89
C PHE A 666 -9.73 -29.48 20.55
N ALA A 667 -9.72 -30.81 20.41
CA ALA A 667 -9.52 -31.47 19.13
C ALA A 667 -10.79 -31.32 18.27
N ILE A 668 -10.62 -31.03 16.98
CA ILE A 668 -11.68 -31.00 15.97
C ILE A 668 -11.52 -32.28 15.13
N ASN A 669 -12.32 -33.31 15.44
CA ASN A 669 -12.34 -34.54 14.66
C ASN A 669 -13.37 -34.46 13.50
N SER A 670 -14.45 -33.70 13.70
CA SER A 670 -15.48 -33.39 12.71
C SER A 670 -16.35 -32.22 13.20
N PRO A 671 -17.19 -31.59 12.35
CA PRO A 671 -18.22 -30.63 12.78
C PRO A 671 -19.06 -31.08 13.99
N THR A 672 -19.30 -32.39 14.09
CA THR A 672 -20.14 -33.01 15.13
C THR A 672 -19.36 -33.52 16.34
N ASP A 673 -18.03 -33.54 16.29
CA ASP A 673 -17.13 -34.12 17.29
C ASP A 673 -15.94 -33.18 17.54
N ILE A 674 -16.17 -32.24 18.47
CA ILE A 674 -15.16 -31.36 19.04
C ILE A 674 -14.96 -31.79 20.49
N VAL A 675 -13.74 -32.17 20.86
CA VAL A 675 -13.43 -32.87 22.11
C VAL A 675 -12.44 -32.06 22.95
N HIS A 676 -12.84 -31.70 24.18
CA HIS A 676 -11.96 -31.02 25.14
C HIS A 676 -10.72 -31.88 25.46
N GLN A 677 -9.53 -31.30 25.30
CA GLN A 677 -8.25 -31.97 25.57
C GLN A 677 -7.70 -31.60 26.95
N VAL A 678 -7.67 -30.30 27.28
CA VAL A 678 -6.94 -29.77 28.45
C VAL A 678 -7.42 -28.36 28.84
N SER A 679 -7.21 -28.00 30.12
CA SER A 679 -7.39 -26.64 30.62
C SER A 679 -6.19 -26.24 31.50
N HIS A 680 -5.43 -25.23 31.10
CA HIS A 680 -4.34 -24.64 31.91
C HIS A 680 -4.83 -23.39 32.64
N PRO A 681 -4.40 -23.10 33.88
CA PRO A 681 -4.79 -21.89 34.59
C PRO A 681 -4.13 -20.62 34.01
N LEU A 682 -4.74 -19.46 34.27
CA LEU A 682 -4.07 -18.16 34.14
C LEU A 682 -2.78 -18.12 34.99
N ALA A 683 -1.72 -17.55 34.41
CA ALA A 683 -0.39 -17.45 35.01
C ALA A 683 0.23 -16.06 34.84
N GLY A 684 1.41 -15.84 35.43
CA GLY A 684 2.00 -14.51 35.63
C GLY A 684 1.77 -14.08 37.07
N HIS A 685 0.91 -13.09 37.29
CA HIS A 685 0.63 -12.58 38.64
C HIS A 685 -0.03 -13.67 39.54
N PRO A 686 0.42 -13.87 40.81
CA PRO A 686 -0.08 -14.95 41.68
C PRO A 686 -1.58 -14.98 41.96
N LEU A 687 -2.29 -13.86 41.78
CA LEU A 687 -3.74 -13.75 41.98
C LEU A 687 -4.57 -13.87 40.69
N ALA A 688 -3.95 -14.04 39.50
CA ALA A 688 -4.68 -14.08 38.23
C ALA A 688 -5.66 -15.27 38.15
N SER A 689 -5.22 -16.47 38.53
CA SER A 689 -6.05 -17.68 38.58
C SER A 689 -6.86 -17.85 39.87
N SER A 690 -6.79 -16.91 40.82
CA SER A 690 -7.56 -16.95 42.07
C SER A 690 -9.07 -16.80 41.82
N SER A 691 -9.88 -17.46 42.64
CA SER A 691 -11.35 -17.25 42.71
C SER A 691 -11.71 -15.85 43.18
N GLU A 692 -10.87 -15.24 44.02
CA GLU A 692 -11.14 -13.96 44.69
C GLU A 692 -10.83 -12.74 43.80
N SER A 693 -10.31 -12.95 42.59
CA SER A 693 -10.01 -11.88 41.63
C SER A 693 -11.02 -11.85 40.48
N ASN A 694 -11.23 -10.68 39.88
CA ASN A 694 -12.04 -10.52 38.66
C ASN A 694 -11.28 -10.88 37.36
N THR A 695 -10.00 -11.26 37.44
CA THR A 695 -9.15 -11.57 36.28
C THR A 695 -9.76 -12.66 35.39
N ARG A 696 -9.79 -12.45 34.08
CA ARG A 696 -10.33 -13.41 33.09
C ARG A 696 -9.40 -13.50 31.87
N ALA A 697 -9.27 -14.67 31.25
CA ALA A 697 -8.66 -14.78 29.93
C ALA A 697 -9.61 -14.12 28.92
N ILE A 698 -9.18 -13.07 28.19
CA ILE A 698 -10.06 -12.33 27.28
C ILE A 698 -9.81 -12.67 25.81
N PHE A 699 -8.54 -12.85 25.42
CA PHE A 699 -8.14 -13.02 24.03
C PHE A 699 -7.03 -14.08 23.92
N VAL A 700 -7.02 -14.81 22.81
CA VAL A 700 -6.07 -15.88 22.51
C VAL A 700 -5.77 -15.91 21.00
N LEU A 701 -4.50 -16.11 20.63
CA LEU A 701 -4.01 -16.11 19.24
C LEU A 701 -3.19 -17.37 18.92
N ALA A 702 -3.61 -18.08 17.87
CA ALA A 702 -2.85 -19.09 17.12
C ALA A 702 -1.60 -18.51 16.44
N ALA A 703 -0.40 -19.07 16.61
CA ALA A 703 0.67 -18.88 15.62
C ALA A 703 0.46 -19.82 14.43
N HIS A 704 0.48 -19.25 13.22
CA HIS A 704 0.37 -19.93 11.95
C HIS A 704 1.72 -20.45 11.43
N LYS A 705 2.83 -20.18 12.13
CA LYS A 705 4.18 -20.68 11.80
C LYS A 705 4.89 -21.30 13.00
N PRO A 706 5.92 -22.13 12.79
CA PRO A 706 6.73 -22.70 13.86
C PRO A 706 7.22 -21.64 14.87
N PRO A 707 7.26 -21.96 16.18
CA PRO A 707 6.98 -23.28 16.77
C PRO A 707 5.49 -23.54 17.07
N TYR A 708 4.56 -22.78 16.46
CA TYR A 708 3.11 -22.91 16.61
C TYR A 708 2.59 -22.69 18.04
N ASN A 709 3.30 -21.89 18.83
CA ASN A 709 2.88 -21.49 20.17
C ASN A 709 1.52 -20.76 20.16
N VAL A 710 0.84 -20.78 21.30
CA VAL A 710 -0.47 -20.13 21.50
C VAL A 710 -0.31 -19.00 22.52
N TYR A 711 -0.79 -17.81 22.18
CA TYR A 711 -0.54 -16.57 22.92
C TYR A 711 -1.83 -16.09 23.60
N GLY A 712 -1.86 -16.10 24.93
CA GLY A 712 -3.02 -15.72 25.73
C GLY A 712 -2.84 -14.37 26.46
N ALA A 713 -3.90 -13.56 26.46
CA ALA A 713 -4.01 -12.29 27.18
C ALA A 713 -5.08 -12.32 28.30
N PRO A 714 -4.71 -12.16 29.58
CA PRO A 714 -5.67 -11.89 30.65
C PRO A 714 -6.18 -10.44 30.61
N PHE A 715 -7.26 -10.18 31.36
CA PHE A 715 -7.91 -8.87 31.48
C PHE A 715 -8.50 -8.66 32.88
N TYR A 716 -8.90 -7.42 33.18
CA TYR A 716 -9.22 -6.89 34.53
C TYR A 716 -7.99 -6.87 35.46
N ASN A 717 -8.18 -6.93 36.78
CA ASN A 717 -7.08 -6.80 37.74
C ASN A 717 -6.06 -7.91 37.54
N TYR A 718 -4.78 -7.66 37.86
CA TYR A 718 -3.70 -8.65 37.80
C TYR A 718 -3.35 -9.17 36.38
N ALA A 719 -3.73 -8.42 35.34
CA ALA A 719 -3.55 -8.80 33.93
C ALA A 719 -2.21 -8.34 33.28
N GLY A 720 -1.25 -7.84 34.05
CA GLY A 720 0.05 -7.33 33.56
C GLY A 720 1.02 -8.34 32.93
N TYR A 721 0.56 -9.54 32.57
CA TYR A 721 1.36 -10.64 32.04
C TYR A 721 0.63 -11.33 30.89
N GLY A 722 1.24 -11.40 29.71
CA GLY A 722 0.80 -12.34 28.68
C GLY A 722 1.29 -13.75 28.99
N ASN A 723 0.65 -14.78 28.41
CA ASN A 723 1.04 -16.18 28.59
C ASN A 723 1.37 -16.81 27.23
N VAL A 724 2.53 -17.44 27.09
CA VAL A 724 2.93 -18.19 25.88
C VAL A 724 2.86 -19.68 26.16
N PHE A 725 2.09 -20.43 25.38
CA PHE A 725 1.99 -21.89 25.49
C PHE A 725 2.69 -22.60 24.34
N SER A 726 3.47 -23.64 24.64
CA SER A 726 3.94 -24.58 23.61
C SER A 726 2.87 -25.64 23.35
N VAL A 727 2.65 -25.96 22.07
CA VAL A 727 1.72 -27.01 21.63
C VAL A 727 2.41 -28.37 21.49
N ASP A 728 1.62 -29.45 21.46
CA ASP A 728 2.09 -30.78 21.10
C ASP A 728 2.18 -30.91 19.57
N PRO A 729 3.33 -31.29 18.99
CA PRO A 729 3.47 -31.42 17.54
C PRO A 729 2.61 -32.51 16.88
N SER A 730 1.92 -33.36 17.65
CA SER A 730 1.10 -34.46 17.11
C SER A 730 -0.41 -34.20 17.08
N ASP A 731 -0.95 -33.40 18.01
CA ASP A 731 -2.39 -33.10 18.13
C ASP A 731 -2.70 -31.62 18.45
N GLY A 732 -1.69 -30.74 18.42
CA GLY A 732 -1.82 -29.31 18.65
C GLY A 732 -2.21 -28.89 20.06
N ARG A 733 -2.43 -29.81 21.02
CA ARG A 733 -2.95 -29.45 22.36
C ARG A 733 -1.98 -28.54 23.12
N LEU A 734 -2.51 -27.73 24.04
CA LEU A 734 -1.67 -26.93 24.95
C LEU A 734 -0.89 -27.85 25.91
N VAL A 735 0.45 -27.85 25.86
CA VAL A 735 1.28 -28.72 26.71
C VAL A 735 1.70 -28.03 28.01
N LYS A 736 2.24 -26.81 27.91
CA LYS A 736 2.74 -26.02 29.04
C LYS A 736 2.78 -24.55 28.70
N ASN A 737 2.62 -23.69 29.70
CA ASN A 737 3.06 -22.30 29.61
C ASN A 737 4.60 -22.30 29.65
N VAL A 738 5.24 -21.73 28.63
CA VAL A 738 6.70 -21.57 28.55
C VAL A 738 7.18 -20.22 29.05
N GLN A 739 6.34 -19.18 28.98
CA GLN A 739 6.72 -17.82 29.33
C GLN A 739 5.52 -16.99 29.80
N ASN A 740 5.69 -16.32 30.94
CA ASN A 740 4.86 -15.18 31.32
C ASN A 740 5.66 -13.92 30.98
N TYR A 741 5.31 -13.22 29.91
CA TYR A 741 6.01 -12.00 29.50
C TYR A 741 5.32 -10.76 30.06
N GLU A 742 6.12 -9.79 30.50
CA GLU A 742 5.64 -8.63 31.27
C GLU A 742 5.17 -7.49 30.38
N TYR A 743 3.98 -6.98 30.71
CA TYR A 743 3.49 -5.66 30.32
C TYR A 743 3.64 -4.71 31.54
N GLN A 744 2.73 -3.74 31.73
CA GLN A 744 2.68 -2.90 32.93
C GLN A 744 1.59 -3.37 33.94
N GLU A 745 1.59 -2.82 35.15
CA GLU A 745 0.63 -3.20 36.22
C GLU A 745 -0.85 -2.97 35.81
N ASN A 746 -1.12 -1.86 35.12
CA ASN A 746 -2.44 -1.51 34.58
C ASN A 746 -2.49 -1.77 33.06
N THR A 747 -2.53 -3.07 32.71
CA THR A 747 -2.60 -3.62 31.34
C THR A 747 -3.94 -4.31 31.15
N GLY A 748 -4.51 -4.19 29.96
CA GLY A 748 -5.66 -4.96 29.52
C GLY A 748 -5.60 -5.17 28.01
N ILE A 749 -4.81 -6.16 27.58
CA ILE A 749 -4.73 -6.53 26.17
C ILE A 749 -6.05 -7.16 25.75
N HIS A 750 -6.67 -6.65 24.68
CA HIS A 750 -7.96 -7.15 24.19
C HIS A 750 -7.91 -7.69 22.75
N GLY A 751 -6.84 -7.43 22.00
CA GLY A 751 -6.57 -8.02 20.69
C GLY A 751 -5.08 -8.02 20.40
N MET A 752 -4.60 -9.00 19.64
CA MET A 752 -3.20 -9.10 19.19
C MET A 752 -3.14 -9.65 17.77
N VAL A 753 -2.14 -9.23 17.01
CA VAL A 753 -1.89 -9.71 15.63
C VAL A 753 -0.39 -9.86 15.39
N PHE A 754 0.00 -10.93 14.70
CA PHE A 754 1.37 -11.11 14.20
C PHE A 754 1.57 -10.35 12.88
N ASP A 755 2.77 -9.86 12.63
CA ASP A 755 3.15 -9.45 11.28
C ASP A 755 3.12 -10.66 10.30
N PRO A 756 3.01 -10.47 8.97
CA PRO A 756 2.94 -11.58 8.02
C PRO A 756 4.16 -12.52 8.00
N THR A 757 5.31 -12.13 8.57
CA THR A 757 6.45 -13.04 8.79
C THR A 757 6.31 -13.89 10.07
N GLU A 758 5.48 -13.46 11.01
CA GLU A 758 5.40 -13.88 12.42
C GLU A 758 6.70 -13.74 13.23
N THR A 759 7.46 -12.69 12.96
CA THR A 759 8.62 -12.32 13.78
C THR A 759 8.31 -11.23 14.80
N TYR A 760 7.20 -10.49 14.64
CA TYR A 760 6.74 -9.47 15.58
C TYR A 760 5.24 -9.59 15.90
N LEU A 761 4.89 -9.42 17.17
CA LEU A 761 3.52 -9.40 17.70
C LEU A 761 3.15 -7.98 18.13
N TYR A 762 1.99 -7.50 17.67
CA TYR A 762 1.38 -6.26 18.09
C TYR A 762 0.21 -6.54 19.03
N SER A 763 0.11 -5.82 20.15
CA SER A 763 -0.95 -6.02 21.16
C SER A 763 -1.68 -4.72 21.49
N ALA A 764 -3.00 -4.67 21.32
CA ALA A 764 -3.85 -3.54 21.66
C ALA A 764 -4.22 -3.53 23.16
N ASP A 765 -3.80 -2.50 23.88
CA ASP A 765 -4.01 -2.35 25.32
C ASP A 765 -5.06 -1.28 25.67
N LEU A 766 -6.22 -1.79 26.09
CA LEU A 766 -7.42 -1.02 26.38
C LEU A 766 -7.31 -0.28 27.73
N GLN A 767 -6.49 -0.78 28.66
CA GLN A 767 -6.33 -0.18 29.99
C GLN A 767 -5.10 0.72 30.10
N ALA A 768 -3.99 0.38 29.43
CA ALA A 768 -2.83 1.26 29.34
C ALA A 768 -3.01 2.41 28.34
N ASN A 769 -3.97 2.29 27.41
CA ASN A 769 -4.17 3.17 26.26
C ASN A 769 -2.98 3.12 25.26
N LYS A 770 -2.51 1.91 24.89
CA LYS A 770 -1.28 1.71 24.10
C LYS A 770 -1.38 0.60 23.05
N ILE A 771 -0.39 0.55 22.15
CA ILE A 771 -0.04 -0.61 21.34
C ILE A 771 1.35 -1.08 21.74
N TRP A 772 1.50 -2.34 22.14
CA TRP A 772 2.79 -2.94 22.46
C TRP A 772 3.37 -3.66 21.24
N THR A 773 4.69 -3.67 21.11
CA THR A 773 5.43 -4.44 20.10
C THR A 773 6.39 -5.40 20.76
N HIS A 774 6.26 -6.68 20.43
CA HIS A 774 7.15 -7.75 20.88
C HIS A 774 7.80 -8.44 19.68
N ARG A 775 9.05 -8.89 19.80
CA ARG A 775 9.69 -9.79 18.83
C ARG A 775 9.55 -11.24 19.30
N LYS A 776 9.16 -12.13 18.40
CA LYS A 776 9.09 -13.59 18.60
C LYS A 776 10.47 -14.22 18.40
N ASP A 777 10.90 -15.03 19.36
CA ASP A 777 12.02 -15.96 19.17
C ASP A 777 11.60 -17.09 18.23
N ALA A 778 12.38 -17.33 17.17
CA ALA A 778 12.01 -18.26 16.11
C ALA A 778 12.19 -19.74 16.50
N GLN A 779 12.82 -20.03 17.65
CA GLN A 779 13.11 -21.39 18.12
C GLN A 779 12.26 -21.78 19.33
N THR A 780 11.98 -20.85 20.25
CA THR A 780 11.16 -21.10 21.46
C THR A 780 9.73 -20.56 21.35
N GLY A 781 9.50 -19.57 20.47
CA GLY A 781 8.24 -18.82 20.39
C GLY A 781 8.05 -17.83 21.55
N GLU A 782 9.04 -17.66 22.42
CA GLU A 782 9.01 -16.67 23.49
C GLU A 782 9.07 -15.23 22.94
N LEU A 783 8.49 -14.29 23.68
CA LEU A 783 8.38 -12.89 23.29
C LEU A 783 9.38 -12.01 24.05
N ILE A 784 9.97 -11.07 23.34
CA ILE A 784 10.88 -10.05 23.87
C ILE A 784 10.25 -8.69 23.58
N LEU A 785 10.02 -7.87 24.62
CA LEU A 785 9.51 -6.50 24.44
C LEU A 785 10.46 -5.67 23.59
N VAL A 786 9.91 -4.95 22.61
CA VAL A 786 10.64 -4.06 21.69
C VAL A 786 10.30 -2.60 21.96
N ASP A 787 9.00 -2.29 22.04
CA ASP A 787 8.52 -0.92 22.22
C ASP A 787 7.06 -0.89 22.74
N CYS A 788 6.60 0.28 23.22
CA CYS A 788 5.19 0.54 23.52
C CYS A 788 4.79 1.96 23.09
N LEU A 789 3.83 2.04 22.17
CA LEU A 789 3.34 3.29 21.59
C LEU A 789 2.03 3.73 22.26
N GLU A 790 1.99 4.96 22.78
CA GLU A 790 0.75 5.56 23.30
C GLU A 790 -0.31 5.70 22.18
N ALA A 791 -1.60 5.57 22.52
CA ALA A 791 -2.67 5.80 21.57
C ALA A 791 -2.79 7.30 21.17
N PRO A 792 -3.41 7.63 20.02
CA PRO A 792 -3.46 9.00 19.48
C PRO A 792 -4.20 10.03 20.35
N SER A 793 -5.02 9.58 21.28
CA SER A 793 -5.76 10.37 22.27
C SER A 793 -5.70 9.66 23.63
N PRO A 794 -5.70 10.39 24.77
CA PRO A 794 -5.92 9.78 26.08
C PRO A 794 -7.26 9.03 26.19
N ASP A 795 -8.26 9.41 25.38
CA ASP A 795 -9.61 8.83 25.39
C ASP A 795 -9.85 7.76 24.30
N ASP A 796 -8.80 7.21 23.66
CA ASP A 796 -8.96 6.25 22.55
C ASP A 796 -9.25 4.81 23.03
N HIS A 797 -8.39 4.27 23.89
CA HIS A 797 -8.38 2.90 24.41
C HIS A 797 -8.33 1.82 23.30
N PRO A 798 -7.13 1.51 22.74
CA PRO A 798 -6.95 0.47 21.73
C PRO A 798 -7.50 -0.89 22.20
N ARG A 799 -8.48 -1.43 21.49
CA ARG A 799 -9.10 -2.73 21.79
C ARG A 799 -8.74 -3.81 20.79
N TRP A 800 -8.56 -3.44 19.53
CA TRP A 800 -8.17 -4.36 18.48
C TRP A 800 -6.98 -3.83 17.69
N VAL A 801 -6.19 -4.75 17.16
CA VAL A 801 -5.19 -4.50 16.11
C VAL A 801 -5.33 -5.58 15.06
N ASP A 802 -5.21 -5.19 13.80
CA ASP A 802 -5.05 -6.11 12.66
C ASP A 802 -4.03 -5.52 11.67
N ILE A 803 -3.40 -6.36 10.84
CA ILE A 803 -2.33 -5.95 9.92
C ILE A 803 -2.63 -6.35 8.48
N HIS A 804 -2.27 -5.49 7.52
CA HIS A 804 -2.38 -5.82 6.11
C HIS A 804 -1.39 -6.94 5.72
N PRO A 805 -1.74 -7.87 4.81
CA PRO A 805 -0.83 -8.93 4.34
C PRO A 805 0.52 -8.48 3.75
N SER A 806 0.68 -7.19 3.40
CA SER A 806 2.00 -6.61 3.03
C SER A 806 2.96 -6.43 4.21
N GLY A 807 2.46 -6.44 5.44
CA GLY A 807 3.20 -6.12 6.67
C GLY A 807 3.47 -4.63 6.88
N LYS A 808 3.14 -3.76 5.91
CA LYS A 808 3.48 -2.32 5.94
C LYS A 808 2.51 -1.46 6.75
N TYR A 809 1.25 -1.89 6.90
CA TYR A 809 0.19 -1.11 7.56
C TYR A 809 -0.51 -1.92 8.65
N LEU A 810 -0.63 -1.33 9.84
CA LEU A 810 -1.34 -1.84 11.01
C LEU A 810 -2.53 -0.92 11.30
N TYR A 811 -3.69 -1.50 11.56
CA TYR A 811 -4.91 -0.78 11.89
C TYR A 811 -5.26 -1.07 13.35
N ALA A 812 -5.41 -0.03 14.17
CA ALA A 812 -5.85 -0.19 15.55
C ALA A 812 -7.23 0.43 15.75
N LEU A 813 -8.15 -0.35 16.32
CA LEU A 813 -9.50 0.08 16.63
C LEU A 813 -9.59 0.55 18.08
N MET A 814 -10.15 1.74 18.26
CA MET A 814 -10.22 2.46 19.54
C MET A 814 -11.61 2.26 20.16
N GLU A 815 -11.68 1.65 21.35
CA GLU A 815 -12.96 1.34 22.00
C GLU A 815 -13.71 2.62 22.37
N ALA A 816 -13.09 3.50 23.16
CA ALA A 816 -13.71 4.74 23.62
C ALA A 816 -13.66 5.82 22.52
N GLY A 817 -12.57 5.86 21.73
CA GLY A 817 -12.41 6.76 20.60
C GLY A 817 -13.38 6.50 19.44
N ASN A 818 -13.98 5.29 19.36
CA ASN A 818 -14.95 4.88 18.34
C ASN A 818 -14.47 5.16 16.89
N ARG A 819 -13.17 4.92 16.65
CA ARG A 819 -12.47 5.19 15.40
C ARG A 819 -11.44 4.11 15.08
N LEU A 820 -11.16 3.93 13.79
CA LEU A 820 -10.01 3.18 13.32
C LEU A 820 -8.84 4.15 13.15
N ALA A 821 -7.70 3.87 13.75
CA ALA A 821 -6.46 4.62 13.57
C ALA A 821 -5.47 3.81 12.72
N VAL A 822 -4.82 4.47 11.76
CA VAL A 822 -3.93 3.83 10.79
C VAL A 822 -2.47 4.08 11.17
N TYR A 823 -1.66 3.04 11.13
CA TYR A 823 -0.22 3.05 11.43
C TYR A 823 0.52 2.44 10.25
N VAL A 824 1.71 2.96 9.95
CA VAL A 824 2.71 2.27 9.13
C VAL A 824 3.70 1.56 10.03
N ILE A 825 4.27 0.44 9.60
CA ILE A 825 5.35 -0.24 10.33
C ILE A 825 6.70 0.36 9.90
N ASP A 826 7.54 0.75 10.87
CA ASP A 826 8.95 1.07 10.64
C ASP A 826 9.67 -0.21 10.17
N GLU A 827 9.99 -0.32 8.88
CA GLU A 827 10.55 -1.55 8.28
C GLU A 827 11.90 -2.01 8.87
N ARG A 828 12.56 -1.19 9.70
CA ARG A 828 13.83 -1.52 10.36
C ARG A 828 13.66 -1.88 11.83
N ARG A 829 12.73 -1.24 12.55
CA ARG A 829 12.44 -1.50 13.97
C ARG A 829 11.30 -2.50 14.16
N HIS A 830 10.45 -2.67 13.15
CA HIS A 830 9.16 -3.35 13.16
C HIS A 830 8.17 -2.81 14.21
N VAL A 831 8.30 -1.54 14.61
CA VAL A 831 7.33 -0.86 15.50
C VAL A 831 6.29 -0.10 14.67
N PRO A 832 5.03 0.03 15.13
CA PRO A 832 4.06 0.87 14.46
C PRO A 832 4.41 2.35 14.63
N VAL A 833 4.07 3.16 13.64
CA VAL A 833 4.19 4.61 13.63
C VAL A 833 2.85 5.18 13.19
N PHE A 834 2.22 5.99 14.04
CA PHE A 834 0.89 6.52 13.76
C PHE A 834 0.92 7.51 12.58
N THR A 835 0.09 7.27 11.56
CA THR A 835 0.05 8.09 10.34
C THR A 835 -0.66 9.44 10.52
N HIS A 836 -1.21 9.70 11.70
CA HIS A 836 -2.20 10.76 11.96
C HIS A 836 -3.55 10.61 11.24
N ILE A 837 -3.75 9.55 10.45
CA ILE A 837 -5.03 9.23 9.80
C ILE A 837 -5.91 8.42 10.76
N THR A 838 -7.15 8.88 10.97
CA THR A 838 -8.21 8.11 11.65
C THR A 838 -9.55 8.23 10.94
N TYR A 839 -10.32 7.14 10.91
CA TYR A 839 -11.65 7.07 10.32
C TYR A 839 -12.72 6.83 11.39
N PRO A 840 -13.87 7.54 11.36
CA PRO A 840 -14.95 7.34 12.32
C PRO A 840 -15.66 6.01 12.09
N LEU A 841 -15.97 5.26 13.17
CA LEU A 841 -16.74 4.01 13.11
C LEU A 841 -18.22 4.19 13.48
N LEU A 842 -18.68 5.46 13.53
CA LEU A 842 -20.06 5.87 13.81
C LEU A 842 -20.52 6.90 12.76
N PRO A 843 -21.80 6.89 12.33
CA PRO A 843 -22.33 7.91 11.43
C PRO A 843 -22.30 9.33 12.04
N ALA A 844 -22.18 10.34 11.17
CA ALA A 844 -22.23 11.74 11.58
C ALA A 844 -23.58 12.11 12.23
N GLY A 845 -23.54 12.84 13.34
CA GLY A 845 -24.73 13.28 14.08
C GLY A 845 -25.26 12.29 15.13
N VAL A 846 -24.63 11.13 15.30
CA VAL A 846 -24.96 10.20 16.39
C VAL A 846 -24.59 10.81 17.77
N PRO A 847 -25.42 10.65 18.82
CA PRO A 847 -25.14 11.15 20.19
C PRO A 847 -23.86 10.56 20.83
N PRO A 848 -23.39 11.09 21.97
CA PRO A 848 -21.98 11.07 22.35
C PRO A 848 -21.34 9.68 22.45
N THR A 849 -20.03 9.64 22.17
CA THR A 849 -19.19 8.43 22.10
C THR A 849 -19.33 7.49 23.30
N ASN A 850 -19.62 7.99 24.51
CA ASN A 850 -19.84 7.15 25.69
C ASN A 850 -21.08 6.21 25.62
N LYS A 851 -21.89 6.28 24.55
CA LYS A 851 -22.95 5.31 24.23
C LYS A 851 -22.49 4.18 23.32
N TYR A 852 -21.27 4.24 22.82
CA TYR A 852 -20.71 3.34 21.83
C TYR A 852 -19.33 2.86 22.23
N ARG A 853 -18.99 1.65 21.76
CA ARG A 853 -17.67 1.06 21.94
C ARG A 853 -17.24 0.46 20.63
N GLY A 854 -16.03 0.75 20.15
CA GLY A 854 -15.38 -0.11 19.16
C GLY A 854 -15.41 -1.58 19.61
N ASP A 855 -15.42 -2.52 18.67
CA ASP A 855 -15.31 -3.94 19.00
C ASP A 855 -14.09 -4.63 18.39
N VAL A 856 -14.17 -5.09 17.14
CA VAL A 856 -13.08 -5.80 16.44
C VAL A 856 -12.91 -5.25 15.02
N CYS A 857 -11.74 -5.47 14.42
CA CYS A 857 -11.51 -5.19 13.01
C CYS A 857 -10.63 -6.26 12.35
N PHE A 858 -10.94 -6.58 11.09
CA PHE A 858 -10.26 -7.62 10.33
C PHE A 858 -10.19 -7.26 8.85
N THR A 859 -9.03 -7.48 8.25
CA THR A 859 -8.81 -7.60 6.81
C THR A 859 -9.53 -8.83 6.25
N THR A 860 -9.90 -8.79 4.97
CA THR A 860 -10.42 -9.95 4.24
C THR A 860 -9.28 -10.83 3.71
N HIS A 861 -9.59 -12.03 3.21
CA HIS A 861 -8.62 -13.02 2.74
C HIS A 861 -7.52 -12.45 1.82
N SER A 862 -7.87 -11.59 0.86
CA SER A 862 -6.90 -10.98 -0.06
C SER A 862 -6.13 -9.78 0.51
N GLY A 863 -6.58 -9.22 1.64
CA GLY A 863 -6.16 -7.91 2.15
C GLY A 863 -6.79 -6.72 1.42
N GLU A 864 -7.59 -6.91 0.36
CA GLU A 864 -8.16 -5.80 -0.42
C GLU A 864 -9.16 -4.92 0.34
N TYR A 865 -9.72 -5.43 1.44
CA TYR A 865 -10.73 -4.77 2.25
C TYR A 865 -10.49 -5.00 3.76
N LEU A 866 -11.03 -4.11 4.59
CA LEU A 866 -11.09 -4.28 6.04
C LEU A 866 -12.49 -3.93 6.57
N PHE A 867 -12.98 -4.76 7.49
CA PHE A 867 -14.20 -4.52 8.26
C PHE A 867 -13.86 -4.12 9.70
N ALA A 868 -14.66 -3.24 10.29
CA ALA A 868 -14.54 -2.81 11.67
C ALA A 868 -15.92 -2.58 12.30
N THR A 869 -16.16 -3.07 13.52
CA THR A 869 -17.47 -2.96 14.18
C THR A 869 -17.46 -2.08 15.44
N THR A 870 -18.63 -1.54 15.78
CA THR A 870 -18.93 -0.88 17.06
C THR A 870 -20.17 -1.49 17.69
N ARG A 871 -20.17 -1.61 19.02
CA ARG A 871 -21.32 -1.99 19.87
C ARG A 871 -22.01 -0.73 20.39
N GLY A 872 -23.34 -0.76 20.45
CA GLY A 872 -24.16 0.23 21.15
C GLY A 872 -24.43 -0.18 22.60
N THR A 873 -24.71 0.79 23.47
CA THR A 873 -25.18 0.54 24.84
C THR A 873 -26.51 -0.22 24.82
N TYR A 874 -26.62 -1.29 25.61
CA TYR A 874 -27.82 -2.14 25.68
C TYR A 874 -29.14 -1.35 25.69
N GLY A 875 -30.04 -1.68 24.74
CA GLY A 875 -31.38 -1.12 24.63
C GLY A 875 -31.56 -0.05 23.55
N ARG A 876 -32.78 0.02 23.00
CA ARG A 876 -33.14 1.01 21.96
C ARG A 876 -33.00 2.44 22.51
N PRO A 877 -32.46 3.40 21.73
CA PRO A 877 -32.24 3.36 20.28
C PRO A 877 -30.83 2.98 19.82
N TRP A 878 -29.93 2.52 20.69
CA TRP A 878 -28.50 2.37 20.37
C TRP A 878 -28.23 1.05 19.62
N THR A 879 -28.16 1.11 18.29
CA THR A 879 -27.77 -0.02 17.44
C THR A 879 -26.26 0.04 17.15
N GLY A 880 -25.58 -1.10 17.07
CA GLY A 880 -24.17 -1.19 16.67
C GLY A 880 -23.99 -0.88 15.18
N TYR A 881 -22.74 -0.77 14.73
CA TYR A 881 -22.42 -0.53 13.32
C TYR A 881 -21.33 -1.46 12.83
N ILE A 882 -21.37 -1.76 11.52
CA ILE A 882 -20.27 -2.30 10.75
C ILE A 882 -19.80 -1.25 9.73
N THR A 883 -18.49 -1.08 9.65
CA THR A 883 -17.82 -0.17 8.73
C THR A 883 -16.93 -1.00 7.81
N ALA A 884 -16.90 -0.66 6.51
CA ALA A 884 -16.00 -1.28 5.55
C ALA A 884 -15.07 -0.26 4.90
N PHE A 885 -13.86 -0.70 4.57
CA PHE A 885 -12.80 0.09 3.95
C PHE A 885 -12.24 -0.64 2.74
N LYS A 886 -11.98 0.09 1.65
CA LYS A 886 -11.15 -0.37 0.54
C LYS A 886 -9.69 -0.06 0.86
N LEU A 887 -8.84 -1.07 0.72
CA LEU A 887 -7.40 -0.99 0.94
C LEU A 887 -6.66 -1.07 -0.39
N GLY A 888 -5.63 -0.24 -0.54
CA GLY A 888 -4.69 -0.31 -1.66
C GLY A 888 -3.68 -1.45 -1.48
N PRO A 889 -2.92 -1.81 -2.52
CA PRO A 889 -2.06 -3.01 -2.52
C PRO A 889 -0.93 -2.99 -1.48
N ASN A 890 -0.62 -1.83 -0.88
CA ASN A 890 0.33 -1.72 0.22
C ASN A 890 -0.31 -1.76 1.61
N GLY A 891 -1.65 -1.62 1.74
CA GLY A 891 -2.38 -1.49 3.01
C GLY A 891 -2.76 -0.04 3.38
N ASN A 892 -2.52 0.92 2.50
CA ASN A 892 -3.09 2.26 2.65
C ASN A 892 -4.62 2.20 2.52
N VAL A 893 -5.36 2.86 3.42
CA VAL A 893 -6.82 2.99 3.28
C VAL A 893 -7.12 3.98 2.16
N GLU A 894 -7.71 3.49 1.06
CA GLU A 894 -8.07 4.32 -0.10
C GLU A 894 -9.42 5.02 0.09
N ARG A 895 -10.39 4.31 0.70
CA ARG A 895 -11.75 4.83 0.91
C ARG A 895 -12.47 4.08 2.02
N GLN A 896 -13.13 4.84 2.89
CA GLN A 896 -14.21 4.31 3.73
C GLN A 896 -15.44 4.09 2.84
N LEU A 897 -15.89 2.84 2.69
CA LEU A 897 -16.97 2.45 1.77
C LEU A 897 -18.33 2.87 2.31
N PHE A 898 -18.62 2.47 3.54
CA PHE A 898 -19.87 2.75 4.25
C PHE A 898 -19.71 2.57 5.76
N ILE A 899 -20.68 3.12 6.50
CA ILE A 899 -21.00 2.73 7.87
C ILE A 899 -22.46 2.28 7.85
N HIS A 900 -22.76 1.06 8.29
CA HIS A 900 -24.09 0.45 8.25
C HIS A 900 -24.50 -0.06 9.64
N PRO A 901 -25.76 0.14 10.06
CA PRO A 901 -26.22 -0.37 11.35
C PRO A 901 -26.31 -1.89 11.33
N THR A 902 -25.87 -2.54 12.40
CA THR A 902 -26.12 -3.97 12.64
C THR A 902 -27.51 -4.17 13.27
N SER A 903 -27.99 -5.42 13.33
CA SER A 903 -29.38 -5.75 13.68
C SER A 903 -29.85 -5.28 15.07
N ASN A 904 -28.93 -5.06 16.02
CA ASN A 904 -29.20 -4.58 17.39
C ASN A 904 -27.93 -3.90 17.98
N SER A 905 -27.76 -3.84 19.31
CA SER A 905 -26.59 -3.18 19.93
C SER A 905 -25.30 -4.01 19.93
N GLY A 906 -25.35 -5.33 19.74
CA GLY A 906 -24.24 -6.27 20.00
C GLY A 906 -24.09 -6.69 21.48
N GLY A 907 -24.64 -5.95 22.44
CA GLY A 907 -24.44 -6.26 23.86
C GLY A 907 -22.96 -6.23 24.24
N HIS A 908 -22.39 -7.39 24.60
CA HIS A 908 -20.96 -7.55 24.85
C HIS A 908 -20.12 -7.80 23.59
N SER A 909 -20.70 -8.31 22.49
CA SER A 909 -19.98 -8.61 21.23
C SER A 909 -20.83 -8.28 19.98
N ASN A 910 -20.26 -7.48 19.08
CA ASN A 910 -20.70 -7.28 17.69
C ASN A 910 -19.55 -7.77 16.78
N ALA A 911 -18.93 -8.91 17.13
CA ALA A 911 -17.69 -9.38 16.52
C ALA A 911 -17.94 -9.83 15.07
N VAL A 912 -17.24 -9.18 14.14
CA VAL A 912 -17.15 -9.57 12.73
C VAL A 912 -16.02 -10.57 12.53
N SER A 913 -16.21 -11.55 11.65
CA SER A 913 -15.24 -12.61 11.32
C SER A 913 -15.33 -12.98 9.83
N PRO A 914 -14.44 -12.42 8.97
CA PRO A 914 -14.32 -12.81 7.56
C PRO A 914 -13.96 -14.29 7.42
N CYS A 915 -14.40 -14.93 6.32
CA CYS A 915 -13.90 -16.26 5.99
C CYS A 915 -12.45 -16.21 5.48
N ASP A 916 -11.66 -17.26 5.74
CA ASP A 916 -10.25 -17.31 5.36
C ASP A 916 -9.99 -17.90 3.96
N PHE A 917 -11.04 -18.11 3.16
CA PHE A 917 -11.01 -18.67 1.81
C PHE A 917 -11.60 -17.75 0.72
N SER A 918 -12.15 -16.59 1.09
CA SER A 918 -12.76 -15.61 0.17
C SER A 918 -12.88 -14.24 0.82
N ASP A 919 -13.06 -13.19 0.01
CA ASP A 919 -13.48 -11.86 0.49
C ASP A 919 -15.02 -11.73 0.58
N GLU A 920 -15.77 -12.70 0.04
CA GLU A 920 -17.21 -12.58 -0.18
C GLU A 920 -18.09 -12.90 1.05
N TRP A 921 -17.59 -13.67 2.02
CA TRP A 921 -18.40 -14.11 3.17
C TRP A 921 -17.88 -13.61 4.52
N LEU A 922 -18.83 -13.23 5.37
CA LEU A 922 -18.57 -12.50 6.59
C LEU A 922 -19.55 -12.93 7.68
N ALA A 923 -19.05 -13.54 8.76
CA ALA A 923 -19.85 -13.84 9.93
C ALA A 923 -19.91 -12.64 10.88
N LEU A 924 -21.04 -12.47 11.56
CA LEU A 924 -21.22 -11.51 12.63
C LEU A 924 -21.98 -12.16 13.79
N CYS A 925 -21.43 -12.09 14.99
CA CYS A 925 -22.05 -12.62 16.21
C CYS A 925 -22.63 -11.50 17.09
N ASP A 926 -23.70 -11.82 17.83
CA ASP A 926 -24.31 -10.97 18.85
C ASP A 926 -24.62 -11.74 20.15
N ASP A 927 -24.38 -11.07 21.29
CA ASP A 927 -24.69 -11.53 22.66
C ASP A 927 -25.99 -10.94 23.24
N GLN A 928 -26.49 -9.81 22.71
CA GLN A 928 -27.65 -9.12 23.27
C GLN A 928 -28.95 -9.92 23.15
N ASP A 929 -29.22 -10.45 21.95
CA ASP A 929 -30.36 -11.29 21.61
C ASP A 929 -29.93 -12.74 21.31
N GLY A 930 -28.64 -12.97 21.06
CA GLY A 930 -28.03 -14.30 20.88
C GLY A 930 -28.21 -14.83 19.46
N PHE A 931 -27.36 -14.40 18.53
CA PHE A 931 -27.44 -14.86 17.12
C PHE A 931 -26.10 -14.85 16.39
N VAL A 932 -26.06 -15.56 15.26
CA VAL A 932 -25.04 -15.40 14.21
C VAL A 932 -25.71 -15.05 12.88
N GLU A 933 -25.14 -14.09 12.16
CA GLU A 933 -25.57 -13.65 10.84
C GLU A 933 -24.42 -13.83 9.83
N ILE A 934 -24.74 -14.31 8.62
CA ILE A 934 -23.79 -14.25 7.49
C ILE A 934 -24.20 -13.10 6.58
N TYR A 935 -23.22 -12.27 6.25
CA TYR A 935 -23.29 -11.23 5.25
C TYR A 935 -22.49 -11.65 4.01
N ARG A 936 -23.02 -11.31 2.85
CA ARG A 936 -22.35 -11.37 1.55
C ARG A 936 -21.79 -9.99 1.24
N PHE A 937 -20.50 -9.91 0.93
CA PHE A 937 -19.84 -8.70 0.46
C PHE A 937 -19.45 -8.88 -1.01
N LYS A 938 -20.08 -8.12 -1.90
CA LYS A 938 -19.84 -8.23 -3.34
C LYS A 938 -20.11 -6.91 -4.04
N ASP A 939 -19.27 -6.56 -5.02
CA ASP A 939 -19.37 -5.30 -5.78
C ASP A 939 -19.46 -4.08 -4.82
N GLU A 940 -18.57 -4.09 -3.81
CA GLU A 940 -18.52 -3.18 -2.63
C GLU A 940 -19.81 -3.06 -1.79
N THR A 941 -20.81 -3.91 -2.04
CA THR A 941 -22.11 -3.91 -1.38
C THR A 941 -22.18 -5.02 -0.34
N LEU A 942 -22.62 -4.69 0.89
CA LEU A 942 -22.78 -5.64 1.98
C LEU A 942 -24.28 -5.93 2.24
N ALA A 943 -24.67 -7.20 2.19
CA ALA A 943 -26.05 -7.63 2.45
C ALA A 943 -26.10 -8.87 3.35
N ARG A 944 -26.94 -8.85 4.40
CA ARG A 944 -27.19 -10.04 5.21
C ARG A 944 -27.93 -11.08 4.37
N VAL A 945 -27.35 -12.27 4.23
CA VAL A 945 -27.95 -13.39 3.49
C VAL A 945 -28.60 -14.42 4.42
N ALA A 946 -27.99 -14.70 5.57
CA ALA A 946 -28.49 -15.69 6.53
C ALA A 946 -28.48 -15.18 7.97
N ARG A 947 -29.33 -15.75 8.82
CA ARG A 947 -29.38 -15.53 10.28
C ARG A 947 -29.78 -16.82 10.99
N LEU A 948 -29.16 -17.10 12.12
CA LEU A 948 -29.53 -18.16 13.04
C LEU A 948 -29.55 -17.62 14.48
N ASP A 949 -30.74 -17.60 15.08
CA ASP A 949 -30.95 -17.22 16.48
C ASP A 949 -30.64 -18.41 17.41
N ILE A 950 -29.74 -18.21 18.37
CA ILE A 950 -29.37 -19.17 19.41
C ILE A 950 -29.53 -18.47 20.76
N PRO A 951 -30.75 -18.42 21.33
CA PRO A 951 -31.08 -17.65 22.54
C PRO A 951 -30.60 -18.32 23.84
N GLU A 952 -29.37 -18.82 23.85
CA GLU A 952 -28.66 -19.23 25.05
C GLU A 952 -27.93 -18.01 25.64
N LYS A 953 -28.05 -17.81 26.96
CA LYS A 953 -27.47 -16.64 27.63
C LYS A 953 -25.95 -16.57 27.42
N GLY A 954 -25.49 -15.47 26.82
CA GLY A 954 -24.08 -15.22 26.56
C GLY A 954 -23.52 -16.00 25.37
N PHE A 955 -24.35 -16.58 24.50
CA PHE A 955 -23.91 -16.99 23.17
C PHE A 955 -23.28 -15.81 22.39
N GLY A 956 -22.48 -16.08 21.36
CA GLY A 956 -22.15 -15.07 20.34
C GLY A 956 -20.90 -14.23 20.61
N MET A 957 -19.86 -14.77 21.27
CA MET A 957 -18.61 -14.02 21.47
C MET A 957 -17.82 -13.78 20.18
N ASN A 958 -17.40 -14.83 19.47
CA ASN A 958 -16.85 -14.74 18.13
C ASN A 958 -17.10 -16.03 17.36
N ALA A 959 -17.01 -15.98 16.04
CA ALA A 959 -17.07 -17.15 15.16
C ALA A 959 -15.69 -17.45 14.57
N VAL A 960 -15.33 -18.72 14.54
CA VAL A 960 -14.12 -19.23 13.87
C VAL A 960 -14.55 -20.23 12.78
N TRP A 961 -14.22 -19.90 11.53
CA TRP A 961 -14.33 -20.80 10.38
C TRP A 961 -13.23 -21.87 10.48
N TYR A 962 -13.52 -23.15 10.13
CA TYR A 962 -12.50 -24.21 10.22
C TYR A 962 -12.40 -25.20 9.05
N ASP A 963 -13.25 -25.14 8.03
CA ASP A 963 -13.12 -26.00 6.84
C ASP A 963 -12.00 -25.53 5.88
#